data_AF-A0A5W4PQX4-F1
#
_entry.id   AF-A0A5W4PQX4-F1
#
_cell.length_a   1.000
_cell.length_b   1.000
_cell.length_c   1.000
_cell.angle_alpha   90.00
_cell.angle_beta   90.00
_cell.angle_gamma   90.00
#
_symmetry.space_group_name_H-M   'P 1'
#
loop_
_entity.id
_entity.type
_entity.pdbx_description
1 polymer ?
#
loop_
_entity_poly.entity_id
_entity_poly.type
_entity_poly.pdbx_seq_one_letter_code
_entity_poly.pdbx_strand_id
1 'polypeptide(L)'
;MDYNSPFRLSQDEYHRDIDVIDAYYEQLALYIHTVTNGKYSLEFCRQQVEEMFQPGGELVHEFPVCKMWVRNQKTGDREEKYTTVDKLFRTVIDKQIISAPSLTFYLPEHVKRSKLAEFTAENVRKRAVVKKEMYAAGAAGNEVLRINKKNEQNAVKTLNNGMSGAFSSPYTVIFNQSSHSVLTSTCRTATSFGNAGNERLLGGNRHYDTPSRVIDHLLSIGTLTNFAEFKKCMELYNLHYPTVDEVMEVVMYSAEFYFRNDEGLEFIRHYVGNCSPLVRAAFVYMGDFYHLAKYNDEFMRGFIGALIAEEMEDEISDWDAAERSIDGDMQIIISQFRTDIVPLGKSFSDVKLKDENTNKAEPWDKQEKYKELIRSAVYLQKTIGKYACLIRNILTTKNLPINIARMPDVVRRVGVVSDTDSTMMTAQWWAQWYTGQHYGREATRVSDAMIYIATQHLRHLMASMSANIGVAKERLFLYAMKNEFKFDSFALTTKAKHYFSIITGQEGQLKSDPELEVKGVSLRTSNIPPVVMKEFKRTIKELCEIVARGDKIKILPLLEKVAAIEHVVVDSIRAGKAGYLKTTNVKDRSAYSEDDEKSYHYHRMYNAIFGPKYGYLDEPPYDAVKLPVNLENKTAVKEWLENIKDPMIKTTATRWFEENNYRTYRTLILPEFLVENFGIPPELIDAADTRRSAFSTVEPYYHILECLGVFMMDKNRTRLLSDYYGESVDSVKEELGSGEYVKKSERDGEEEDGEEAEE
;
A
#
# COMPACT_ATOMS: atom_id res chain seq x y z
N MET A 1 21.33 13.31 -27.70
CA MET A 1 21.29 11.86 -27.41
C MET A 1 19.88 11.54 -26.96
N ASP A 2 19.23 10.53 -27.54
CA ASP A 2 17.94 10.03 -27.05
C ASP A 2 18.23 8.74 -26.27
N TYR A 3 17.95 8.71 -24.97
CA TYR A 3 18.20 7.54 -24.14
C TYR A 3 17.11 6.50 -24.38
N ASN A 4 17.46 5.40 -25.06
CA ASN A 4 16.54 4.29 -25.25
C ASN A 4 16.67 3.28 -24.09
N SER A 5 15.82 3.45 -23.07
CA SER A 5 15.82 2.60 -21.87
C SER A 5 15.59 1.13 -22.23
N PRO A 6 16.47 0.18 -21.82
CA PRO A 6 16.30 -1.24 -22.11
C PRO A 6 15.13 -1.87 -21.35
N PHE A 7 14.57 -1.17 -20.36
CA PHE A 7 13.40 -1.61 -19.59
C PHE A 7 12.07 -1.42 -20.33
N ARG A 8 12.08 -0.77 -21.50
CA ARG A 8 10.87 -0.52 -22.27
C ARG A 8 11.08 -1.00 -23.70
N LEU A 9 10.07 -1.70 -24.21
CA LEU A 9 9.94 -1.90 -25.65
C LEU A 9 9.46 -0.60 -26.32
N SER A 10 9.69 -0.48 -27.62
CA SER A 10 9.02 0.55 -28.41
C SER A 10 7.50 0.35 -28.40
N GLN A 11 6.73 1.40 -28.69
CA GLN A 11 5.26 1.33 -28.71
C GLN A 11 4.74 0.25 -29.67
N ASP A 12 5.46 -0.01 -30.75
CA ASP A 12 5.06 -0.98 -31.77
C ASP A 12 5.36 -2.43 -31.38
N GLU A 13 6.31 -2.66 -30.48
CA GLU A 13 6.64 -4.00 -29.97
C GLU A 13 5.67 -4.47 -28.87
N TYR A 14 4.90 -3.57 -28.26
CA TYR A 14 3.79 -3.94 -27.39
C TYR A 14 2.58 -4.37 -28.24
N HIS A 15 2.44 -5.68 -28.40
CA HIS A 15 1.32 -6.29 -29.10
C HIS A 15 0.23 -6.75 -28.13
N ARG A 16 -1.01 -6.55 -28.52
CA ARG A 16 -2.17 -7.12 -27.84
C ARG A 16 -2.31 -8.58 -28.26
N ASP A 17 -2.05 -9.49 -27.33
CA ASP A 17 -2.20 -10.93 -27.55
C ASP A 17 -3.23 -11.49 -26.56
N ILE A 18 -4.42 -11.77 -27.07
CA ILE A 18 -5.58 -12.20 -26.28
C ILE A 18 -6.33 -13.36 -26.96
N ASP A 19 -5.73 -14.03 -27.96
CA ASP A 19 -6.31 -15.23 -28.56
C ASP A 19 -6.04 -16.45 -27.67
N VAL A 20 -6.90 -16.61 -26.68
CA VAL A 20 -6.79 -17.68 -25.69
C VAL A 20 -7.00 -19.08 -26.28
N ILE A 21 -7.64 -19.20 -27.46
CA ILE A 21 -7.92 -20.51 -28.08
C ILE A 21 -6.67 -20.99 -28.81
N ASP A 22 -6.08 -20.14 -29.64
CA ASP A 22 -4.86 -20.50 -30.37
C ASP A 22 -3.70 -20.78 -29.41
N ALA A 23 -3.54 -19.93 -28.39
CA ALA A 23 -2.54 -20.10 -27.33
C ALA A 23 -2.75 -21.42 -26.55
N TYR A 24 -4.00 -21.81 -26.29
CA TYR A 24 -4.30 -23.08 -25.62
C TYR A 24 -3.83 -24.29 -26.43
N TYR A 25 -4.11 -24.31 -27.74
CA TYR A 25 -3.64 -25.40 -28.62
C TYR A 25 -2.11 -25.42 -28.77
N GLU A 26 -1.45 -24.26 -28.78
CA GLU A 26 0.01 -24.17 -28.83
C GLU A 26 0.63 -24.77 -27.57
N GLN A 27 0.10 -24.39 -26.41
CA GLN A 27 0.56 -24.91 -25.11
C GLN A 27 0.27 -26.41 -24.95
N LEU A 28 -0.87 -26.92 -25.43
CA LEU A 28 -1.14 -28.37 -25.45
C LEU A 28 -0.13 -29.11 -26.31
N ALA A 29 0.18 -28.61 -27.51
CA ALA A 29 1.18 -29.22 -28.37
C ALA A 29 2.56 -29.26 -27.69
N LEU A 30 2.97 -28.15 -27.07
CA LEU A 30 4.23 -28.06 -26.31
C LEU A 30 4.25 -29.01 -25.10
N TYR A 31 3.12 -29.12 -24.39
CA TYR A 31 2.97 -30.03 -23.26
C TYR A 31 3.22 -31.48 -23.70
N ILE A 32 2.53 -31.93 -24.75
CA ILE A 32 2.67 -33.30 -25.28
C ILE A 32 4.09 -33.55 -25.79
N HIS A 33 4.65 -32.61 -26.54
CA HIS A 33 6.03 -32.68 -27.02
C HIS A 33 7.03 -32.88 -25.87
N THR A 34 6.88 -32.12 -24.79
CA THR A 34 7.79 -32.15 -23.64
C THR A 34 7.61 -33.40 -22.78
N VAL A 35 6.37 -33.80 -22.47
CA VAL A 35 6.09 -35.03 -21.70
C VAL A 35 6.57 -36.27 -22.44
N THR A 36 6.49 -36.28 -23.77
CA THR A 36 6.99 -37.39 -24.59
C THR A 36 8.49 -37.30 -24.90
N ASN A 37 9.21 -36.36 -24.26
CA ASN A 37 10.64 -36.12 -24.44
C ASN A 37 11.05 -35.96 -25.92
N GLY A 38 10.25 -35.19 -26.67
CA GLY A 38 10.50 -34.92 -28.08
C GLY A 38 10.29 -36.10 -29.03
N LYS A 39 9.68 -37.21 -28.57
CA LYS A 39 9.34 -38.35 -29.44
C LYS A 39 8.50 -37.96 -30.65
N TYR A 40 7.61 -36.98 -30.47
CA TYR A 40 6.77 -36.41 -31.52
C TYR A 40 7.16 -34.95 -31.75
N SER A 41 7.23 -34.50 -33.01
CA SER A 41 7.53 -33.09 -33.31
C SER A 41 6.40 -32.18 -32.86
N LEU A 42 6.71 -30.91 -32.61
CA LEU A 42 5.74 -29.94 -32.15
C LEU A 42 4.61 -29.74 -33.19
N GLU A 43 4.96 -29.73 -34.47
CA GLU A 43 4.02 -29.61 -35.59
C GLU A 43 3.06 -30.81 -35.64
N PHE A 44 3.59 -32.03 -35.43
CA PHE A 44 2.76 -33.23 -35.36
C PHE A 44 1.80 -33.18 -34.17
N CYS A 45 2.30 -32.83 -32.98
CA CYS A 45 1.46 -32.67 -31.79
C CYS A 45 0.35 -31.64 -32.02
N ARG A 46 0.68 -30.50 -32.65
CA ARG A 46 -0.29 -29.45 -32.96
C ARG A 46 -1.37 -29.94 -33.92
N GLN A 47 -0.99 -30.62 -35.00
CA GLN A 47 -1.95 -31.17 -35.95
C GLN A 47 -2.89 -32.18 -35.28
N GLN A 48 -2.37 -33.07 -34.43
CA GLN A 48 -3.19 -34.05 -33.73
C GLN A 48 -4.16 -33.40 -32.75
N VAL A 49 -3.71 -32.40 -31.98
CA VAL A 49 -4.59 -31.63 -31.08
C VAL A 49 -5.71 -30.97 -31.88
N GLU A 50 -5.39 -30.31 -32.99
CA GLU A 50 -6.41 -29.68 -33.84
C GLU A 50 -7.42 -30.70 -34.38
N GLU A 51 -6.97 -31.85 -34.87
CA GLU A 51 -7.83 -32.95 -35.36
C GLU A 51 -8.77 -33.48 -34.26
N MET A 52 -8.30 -33.63 -33.02
CA MET A 52 -9.12 -34.08 -31.89
C MET A 52 -10.26 -33.11 -31.53
N PHE A 53 -10.06 -31.81 -31.78
CA PHE A 53 -11.04 -30.76 -31.50
C PHE A 53 -11.97 -30.43 -32.68
N GLN A 54 -11.71 -30.95 -33.89
CA GLN A 54 -12.59 -30.77 -35.06
C GLN A 54 -13.93 -31.50 -34.89
N PRO A 55 -15.00 -31.08 -35.60
CA PRO A 55 -16.29 -31.79 -35.58
C PRO A 55 -16.15 -33.29 -35.85
N GLY A 56 -16.62 -34.12 -34.92
CA GLY A 56 -16.47 -35.57 -34.95
C GLY A 56 -15.20 -36.13 -34.31
N GLY A 57 -14.29 -35.27 -33.84
CA GLY A 57 -13.11 -35.63 -33.06
C GLY A 57 -13.44 -36.01 -31.60
N GLU A 58 -12.47 -36.62 -30.92
CA GLU A 58 -12.65 -37.16 -29.55
C GLU A 58 -12.85 -36.08 -28.48
N LEU A 59 -12.34 -34.87 -28.70
CA LEU A 59 -12.36 -33.76 -27.74
C LEU A 59 -13.22 -32.58 -28.21
N VAL A 60 -14.16 -32.81 -29.13
CA VAL A 60 -15.12 -31.79 -29.57
C VAL A 60 -15.76 -31.11 -28.36
N HIS A 61 -15.69 -29.78 -28.33
CA HIS A 61 -16.28 -28.97 -27.27
C HIS A 61 -17.29 -27.97 -27.82
N GLU A 62 -18.23 -27.60 -26.96
CA GLU A 62 -19.18 -26.53 -27.23
C GLU A 62 -18.82 -25.30 -26.41
N PHE A 63 -18.78 -24.13 -27.05
CA PHE A 63 -18.54 -22.88 -26.35
C PHE A 63 -19.78 -22.43 -25.57
N PRO A 64 -19.64 -22.03 -24.29
CA PRO A 64 -20.76 -21.51 -23.52
C PRO A 64 -21.42 -20.29 -24.18
N VAL A 65 -22.73 -20.15 -24.00
CA VAL A 65 -23.49 -18.98 -24.43
C VAL A 65 -23.41 -17.89 -23.37
N CYS A 66 -23.02 -16.68 -23.79
CA CYS A 66 -22.98 -15.47 -23.00
C CYS A 66 -24.22 -14.61 -23.27
N LYS A 67 -24.89 -14.18 -22.19
CA LYS A 67 -25.88 -13.09 -22.21
C LYS A 67 -25.18 -11.76 -21.96
N MET A 68 -25.47 -10.74 -22.78
CA MET A 68 -24.87 -9.42 -22.65
C MET A 68 -25.89 -8.30 -22.90
N TRP A 69 -25.62 -7.14 -22.29
CA TRP A 69 -26.35 -5.90 -22.52
C TRP A 69 -25.52 -5.00 -23.43
N VAL A 70 -25.95 -4.83 -24.68
CA VAL A 70 -25.23 -4.03 -25.68
C VAL A 70 -25.92 -2.69 -25.83
N ARG A 71 -25.15 -1.60 -25.91
CA ARG A 71 -25.73 -0.29 -26.18
C ARG A 71 -25.99 -0.14 -27.69
N ASN A 72 -27.23 0.13 -28.06
CA ASN A 72 -27.61 0.46 -29.43
C ASN A 72 -26.96 1.81 -29.81
N GLN A 73 -26.15 1.81 -30.87
CA GLN A 73 -25.39 3.02 -31.24
C GLN A 73 -26.26 4.14 -31.82
N LYS A 74 -27.48 3.83 -32.28
CA LYS A 74 -28.41 4.83 -32.84
C LYS A 74 -29.27 5.46 -31.74
N THR A 75 -29.85 4.66 -30.86
CA THR A 75 -30.78 5.17 -29.83
C THR A 75 -30.09 5.45 -28.49
N GLY A 76 -28.98 4.78 -28.21
CA GLY A 76 -28.29 4.86 -26.92
C GLY A 76 -28.86 3.91 -25.86
N ASP A 77 -29.95 3.19 -26.15
CA ASP A 77 -30.57 2.24 -25.23
C ASP A 77 -29.76 0.94 -25.09
N ARG A 78 -30.01 0.17 -24.04
CA ARG A 78 -29.44 -1.17 -23.88
C ARG A 78 -30.39 -2.21 -24.46
N GLU A 79 -29.87 -3.07 -25.31
CA GLU A 79 -30.56 -4.25 -25.84
C GLU A 79 -29.89 -5.53 -25.34
N GLU A 80 -30.71 -6.55 -25.09
CA GLU A 80 -30.24 -7.87 -24.70
C GLU A 80 -29.75 -8.63 -25.93
N LYS A 81 -28.56 -9.23 -25.83
CA LYS A 81 -27.97 -10.07 -26.88
C LYS A 81 -27.36 -11.34 -26.32
N TYR A 82 -27.34 -12.37 -27.17
CA TYR A 82 -26.76 -13.68 -26.90
C TYR A 82 -25.71 -14.00 -27.96
N THR A 83 -24.56 -14.52 -27.53
CA THR A 83 -23.49 -15.03 -28.41
C THR A 83 -22.69 -16.08 -27.66
N THR A 84 -21.84 -16.84 -28.34
CA THR A 84 -20.91 -17.77 -27.69
C THR A 84 -19.61 -17.05 -27.28
N VAL A 85 -18.90 -17.59 -26.28
CA VAL A 85 -17.64 -17.02 -25.75
C VAL A 85 -16.60 -16.82 -26.86
N ASP A 86 -16.42 -17.79 -27.75
CA ASP A 86 -15.47 -17.71 -28.87
C ASP A 86 -15.81 -16.56 -29.83
N LYS A 87 -17.09 -16.42 -30.20
CA LYS A 87 -17.55 -15.34 -31.09
C LYS A 87 -17.39 -13.98 -30.44
N LEU A 88 -17.61 -13.88 -29.13
CA LEU A 88 -17.37 -12.66 -28.38
C LEU A 88 -15.89 -12.27 -28.44
N PHE A 89 -14.96 -13.17 -28.09
CA PHE A 89 -13.53 -12.86 -28.09
C PHE A 89 -12.99 -12.57 -29.49
N ARG A 90 -13.42 -13.33 -30.52
CA ARG A 90 -13.11 -12.99 -31.92
C ARG A 90 -13.59 -11.58 -32.29
N THR A 91 -14.82 -11.23 -31.92
CA THR A 91 -15.34 -9.87 -32.16
C THR A 91 -14.49 -8.81 -31.43
N VAL A 92 -14.02 -9.09 -30.22
CA VAL A 92 -13.16 -8.18 -29.45
C VAL A 92 -11.81 -7.97 -30.14
N ILE A 93 -11.22 -9.04 -30.66
CA ILE A 93 -9.96 -9.02 -31.42
C ILE A 93 -10.16 -8.25 -32.73
N ASP A 94 -11.10 -8.69 -33.58
CA ASP A 94 -11.34 -8.16 -34.92
C ASP A 94 -11.69 -6.67 -34.91
N LYS A 95 -12.46 -6.23 -33.90
CA LYS A 95 -12.91 -4.83 -33.77
C LYS A 95 -12.07 -4.02 -32.80
N GLN A 96 -10.98 -4.58 -32.27
CA GLN A 96 -10.09 -3.93 -31.31
C GLN A 96 -10.84 -3.31 -30.12
N ILE A 97 -11.86 -4.00 -29.61
CA ILE A 97 -12.71 -3.52 -28.51
C ILE A 97 -11.89 -3.53 -27.22
N ILE A 98 -12.01 -2.48 -26.41
CA ILE A 98 -11.35 -2.43 -25.09
C ILE A 98 -12.02 -3.46 -24.19
N SER A 99 -11.23 -4.34 -23.58
CA SER A 99 -11.70 -5.36 -22.65
C SER A 99 -11.15 -5.07 -21.26
N ALA A 100 -12.00 -4.56 -20.38
CA ALA A 100 -11.64 -4.34 -18.99
C ALA A 100 -11.57 -5.66 -18.21
N PRO A 101 -10.79 -5.75 -17.11
CA PRO A 101 -10.69 -6.97 -16.29
C PRO A 101 -12.03 -7.50 -15.76
N SER A 102 -13.03 -6.62 -15.60
CA SER A 102 -14.41 -6.99 -15.23
C SER A 102 -15.23 -7.63 -16.37
N LEU A 103 -14.60 -7.97 -17.50
CA LEU A 103 -15.25 -8.39 -18.75
C LEU A 103 -16.32 -7.40 -19.23
N THR A 104 -16.08 -6.11 -18.98
CA THR A 104 -16.85 -5.01 -19.55
C THR A 104 -16.14 -4.48 -20.78
N PHE A 105 -16.89 -4.29 -21.86
CA PHE A 105 -16.36 -3.94 -23.16
C PHE A 105 -16.67 -2.48 -23.53
N TYR A 106 -15.66 -1.74 -23.97
CA TYR A 106 -15.80 -0.34 -24.39
C TYR A 106 -15.34 -0.14 -25.83
N LEU A 107 -15.96 0.83 -26.51
CA LEU A 107 -15.49 1.26 -27.82
C LEU A 107 -14.08 1.81 -27.71
N PRO A 108 -13.20 1.50 -28.68
CA PRO A 108 -11.85 2.05 -28.69
C PRO A 108 -11.86 3.56 -28.99
N GLU A 109 -10.81 4.26 -28.55
CA GLU A 109 -10.73 5.72 -28.64
C GLU A 109 -10.81 6.24 -30.09
N HIS A 110 -10.21 5.51 -31.03
CA HIS A 110 -10.24 5.85 -32.46
C HIS A 110 -11.65 5.76 -33.07
N VAL A 111 -12.56 5.01 -32.44
CA VAL A 111 -13.99 4.96 -32.83
C VAL A 111 -14.76 6.09 -32.14
N LYS A 112 -14.59 6.27 -30.82
CA LYS A 112 -15.26 7.34 -30.06
C LYS A 112 -14.49 7.70 -28.79
N ARG A 113 -13.97 8.93 -28.75
CA ARG A 113 -13.29 9.48 -27.57
C ARG A 113 -14.28 9.92 -26.48
N SER A 114 -13.96 9.59 -25.23
CA SER A 114 -14.75 9.96 -24.05
C SER A 114 -14.51 11.42 -23.62
N LYS A 115 -15.59 12.18 -23.41
CA LYS A 115 -15.53 13.54 -22.84
C LYS A 115 -15.06 13.57 -21.38
N LEU A 116 -15.35 12.53 -20.62
CA LEU A 116 -14.86 12.39 -19.25
C LEU A 116 -13.34 12.16 -19.21
N ALA A 117 -12.78 11.48 -20.21
CA ALA A 117 -11.33 11.33 -20.34
C ALA A 117 -10.65 12.66 -20.69
N GLU A 118 -11.26 13.49 -21.55
CA GLU A 118 -10.77 14.86 -21.82
C GLU A 118 -10.77 15.74 -20.56
N PHE A 119 -11.87 15.73 -19.81
CA PHE A 119 -11.98 16.45 -18.53
C PHE A 119 -10.91 16.02 -17.52
N THR A 120 -10.74 14.70 -17.34
CA THR A 120 -9.75 14.14 -16.42
C THR A 120 -8.33 14.56 -16.81
N ALA A 121 -7.99 14.49 -18.10
CA ALA A 121 -6.68 14.89 -18.60
C ALA A 121 -6.39 16.38 -18.37
N GLU A 122 -7.38 17.26 -18.53
CA GLU A 122 -7.24 18.68 -18.25
C GLU A 122 -6.99 18.95 -16.76
N ASN A 123 -7.77 18.32 -15.88
CA ASN A 123 -7.59 18.48 -14.44
C ASN A 123 -6.24 17.94 -13.94
N VAL A 124 -5.75 16.83 -14.51
CA VAL A 124 -4.41 16.32 -14.20
C VAL A 124 -3.33 17.35 -14.58
N ARG A 125 -3.44 18.00 -15.74
CA ARG A 125 -2.51 19.07 -16.14
C ARG A 125 -2.55 20.26 -15.18
N LYS A 126 -3.75 20.74 -14.83
CA LYS A 126 -3.93 21.84 -13.86
C LYS A 126 -3.33 21.49 -12.50
N ARG A 127 -3.65 20.30 -11.98
CA ARG A 127 -3.13 19.80 -10.70
C ARG A 127 -1.60 19.77 -10.68
N ALA A 128 -0.95 19.36 -11.77
CA ALA A 128 0.50 19.33 -11.86
C ALA A 128 1.15 20.72 -11.73
N VAL A 129 0.54 21.76 -12.32
CA VAL A 129 0.98 23.15 -12.18
C VAL A 129 0.87 23.61 -10.73
N VAL A 130 -0.30 23.41 -10.11
CA VAL A 130 -0.54 23.80 -8.70
C VAL A 130 0.41 23.06 -7.74
N LYS A 131 0.66 21.76 -7.97
CA LYS A 131 1.62 20.99 -7.16
C LYS A 131 3.03 21.59 -7.24
N LYS A 132 3.46 22.04 -8.42
CA LYS A 132 4.77 22.68 -8.61
C LYS A 132 4.85 24.02 -7.87
N GLU A 133 3.79 24.82 -7.91
CA GLU A 133 3.69 26.08 -7.16
C GLU A 133 3.72 25.85 -5.65
N MET A 134 3.04 24.81 -5.16
CA MET A 134 3.07 24.40 -3.74
C MET A 134 4.50 24.09 -3.27
N TYR A 135 5.25 23.28 -4.02
CA TYR A 135 6.63 22.95 -3.68
C TYR A 135 7.55 24.17 -3.74
N ALA A 136 7.39 25.03 -4.75
CA ALA A 136 8.16 26.27 -4.85
C ALA A 136 7.91 27.20 -3.66
N ALA A 137 6.66 27.31 -3.19
CA ALA A 137 6.32 28.10 -2.00
C ALA A 137 6.97 27.54 -0.73
N GLY A 138 6.92 26.21 -0.53
CA GLY A 138 7.60 25.56 0.60
C GLY A 138 9.11 25.73 0.56
N ALA A 139 9.73 25.59 -0.61
CA ALA A 139 11.17 25.80 -0.79
C ALA A 139 11.61 27.25 -0.52
N ALA A 140 10.69 28.22 -0.71
CA ALA A 140 10.89 29.63 -0.41
C ALA A 140 10.53 30.01 1.05
N GLY A 141 10.10 29.04 1.87
CA GLY A 141 9.65 29.28 3.25
C GLY A 141 8.31 30.05 3.36
N ASN A 142 7.56 30.18 2.27
CA ASN A 142 6.26 30.85 2.26
C ASN A 142 5.14 29.87 2.61
N GLU A 143 4.94 29.69 3.91
CA GLU A 143 4.04 28.67 4.45
C GLU A 143 2.57 28.91 4.10
N VAL A 144 2.11 30.17 4.14
CA VAL A 144 0.72 30.54 3.79
C VAL A 144 0.41 30.17 2.35
N LEU A 145 1.30 30.50 1.41
CA LEU A 145 1.11 30.16 0.01
C LEU A 145 1.18 28.65 -0.22
N ARG A 146 2.08 27.95 0.50
CA ARG A 146 2.19 26.48 0.47
C ARG A 146 0.86 25.83 0.86
N ILE A 147 0.25 26.26 1.97
CA ILE A 147 -1.05 25.77 2.45
C ILE A 147 -2.15 26.06 1.43
N ASN A 148 -2.23 27.28 0.91
CA ASN A 148 -3.24 27.64 -0.09
C ASN A 148 -3.14 26.77 -1.35
N LYS A 149 -1.91 26.53 -1.84
CA LYS A 149 -1.69 25.67 -3.02
C LYS A 149 -1.92 24.20 -2.74
N LYS A 150 -1.66 23.74 -1.51
CA LYS A 150 -2.05 22.40 -1.04
C LYS A 150 -3.58 22.24 -1.12
N ASN A 151 -4.34 23.22 -0.64
CA ASN A 151 -5.81 23.21 -0.70
C ASN A 151 -6.33 23.22 -2.14
N GLU A 152 -5.75 24.06 -3.01
CA GLU A 152 -6.13 24.12 -4.43
C GLU A 152 -5.88 22.78 -5.15
N GLN A 153 -4.71 22.15 -4.94
CA GLN A 153 -4.43 20.86 -5.56
C GLN A 153 -5.37 19.77 -5.02
N ASN A 154 -5.68 19.81 -3.71
CA ASN A 154 -6.62 18.89 -3.08
C ASN A 154 -8.04 19.05 -3.63
N ALA A 155 -8.51 20.27 -3.90
CA ALA A 155 -9.80 20.51 -4.54
C ALA A 155 -9.87 19.88 -5.95
N VAL A 156 -8.83 20.06 -6.77
CA VAL A 156 -8.75 19.44 -8.11
C VAL A 156 -8.68 17.92 -8.02
N LYS A 157 -7.93 17.37 -7.06
CA LYS A 157 -7.87 15.93 -6.78
C LYS A 157 -9.24 15.39 -6.39
N THR A 158 -9.94 16.07 -5.49
CA THR A 158 -11.28 15.69 -4.99
C THR A 158 -12.30 15.69 -6.11
N LEU A 159 -12.29 16.69 -7.00
CA LEU A 159 -13.16 16.73 -8.17
C LEU A 159 -12.95 15.54 -9.12
N ASN A 160 -11.70 15.17 -9.39
CA ASN A 160 -11.41 14.00 -10.21
C ASN A 160 -11.84 12.69 -9.53
N ASN A 161 -11.53 12.53 -8.25
CA ASN A 161 -11.86 11.31 -7.50
C ASN A 161 -13.38 11.16 -7.28
N GLY A 162 -14.10 12.27 -7.08
CA GLY A 162 -15.55 12.31 -6.93
C GLY A 162 -16.31 11.79 -8.14
N MET A 163 -15.69 11.79 -9.34
CA MET A 163 -16.28 11.21 -10.55
C MET A 163 -16.55 9.71 -10.38
N SER A 164 -15.67 8.99 -9.68
CA SER A 164 -15.83 7.57 -9.40
C SER A 164 -17.09 7.29 -8.57
N GLY A 165 -17.35 8.12 -7.55
CA GLY A 165 -18.58 8.03 -6.75
C GLY A 165 -19.82 8.42 -7.55
N ALA A 166 -19.71 9.47 -8.38
CA ALA A 166 -20.80 9.91 -9.24
C ALA A 166 -21.24 8.82 -10.25
N PHE A 167 -20.32 8.02 -10.78
CA PHE A 167 -20.67 6.87 -11.63
C PHE A 167 -21.59 5.86 -10.96
N SER A 168 -21.53 5.74 -9.64
CA SER A 168 -22.32 4.80 -8.84
C SER A 168 -23.64 5.37 -8.35
N SER A 169 -23.86 6.69 -8.47
CA SER A 169 -25.08 7.36 -8.01
C SER A 169 -26.10 7.49 -9.15
N PRO A 170 -27.30 6.89 -9.05
CA PRO A 170 -28.34 6.98 -10.08
C PRO A 170 -28.94 8.39 -10.23
N TYR A 171 -28.61 9.29 -9.30
CA TYR A 171 -29.08 10.67 -9.29
C TYR A 171 -28.14 11.65 -10.01
N THR A 172 -27.12 11.15 -10.73
CA THR A 172 -26.20 11.98 -11.51
C THR A 172 -26.33 11.74 -13.01
N VAL A 173 -26.08 12.78 -13.81
CA VAL A 173 -26.14 12.70 -15.29
C VAL A 173 -25.05 11.81 -15.90
N ILE A 174 -24.01 11.50 -15.12
CA ILE A 174 -22.90 10.63 -15.55
C ILE A 174 -23.02 9.21 -14.98
N PHE A 175 -24.15 8.85 -14.39
CA PHE A 175 -24.39 7.52 -13.85
C PHE A 175 -24.06 6.43 -14.88
N ASN A 176 -23.10 5.57 -14.53
CA ASN A 176 -22.77 4.38 -15.29
C ASN A 176 -22.27 3.29 -14.36
N GLN A 177 -23.17 2.37 -14.02
CA GLN A 177 -22.92 1.27 -13.09
C GLN A 177 -21.63 0.48 -13.38
N SER A 178 -21.24 0.32 -14.66
CA SER A 178 -20.03 -0.43 -15.00
C SER A 178 -18.74 0.36 -14.83
N SER A 179 -18.77 1.71 -14.90
CA SER A 179 -17.55 2.53 -14.88
C SER A 179 -16.77 2.40 -13.57
N HIS A 180 -17.44 2.42 -12.42
CA HIS A 180 -16.78 2.30 -11.12
C HIS A 180 -16.12 0.92 -10.94
N SER A 181 -16.83 -0.15 -11.33
CA SER A 181 -16.29 -1.52 -11.30
C SER A 181 -15.08 -1.70 -12.23
N VAL A 182 -15.12 -1.07 -13.42
CA VAL A 182 -14.02 -1.09 -14.39
C VAL A 182 -12.80 -0.34 -13.87
N LEU A 183 -13.00 0.83 -13.27
CA LEU A 183 -11.91 1.59 -12.64
C LEU A 183 -11.24 0.77 -11.54
N THR A 184 -12.03 0.28 -10.58
CA THR A 184 -11.50 -0.45 -9.42
C THR A 184 -10.89 -1.81 -9.78
N SER A 185 -11.43 -2.52 -10.77
CA SER A 185 -10.81 -3.75 -11.28
C SER A 185 -9.50 -3.48 -12.01
N THR A 186 -9.41 -2.40 -12.80
CA THR A 186 -8.16 -1.99 -13.45
C THR A 186 -7.09 -1.63 -12.41
N CYS A 187 -7.44 -0.87 -11.36
CA CYS A 187 -6.52 -0.56 -10.27
C CYS A 187 -6.02 -1.83 -9.56
N ARG A 188 -6.93 -2.75 -9.22
CA ARG A 188 -6.56 -4.02 -8.58
C ARG A 188 -5.65 -4.87 -9.47
N THR A 189 -5.90 -4.93 -10.78
CA THR A 189 -5.04 -5.68 -11.72
C THR A 189 -3.63 -5.09 -11.76
N ALA A 190 -3.49 -3.77 -11.81
CA ALA A 190 -2.17 -3.13 -11.76
C ALA A 190 -1.47 -3.42 -10.44
N THR A 191 -2.15 -3.23 -9.31
CA THR A 191 -1.60 -3.53 -7.98
C THR A 191 -1.21 -5.00 -7.85
N SER A 192 -1.99 -5.94 -8.40
CA SER A 192 -1.64 -7.36 -8.45
C SER A 192 -0.39 -7.62 -9.30
N PHE A 193 -0.25 -6.99 -10.47
CA PHE A 193 0.98 -7.06 -11.26
C PHE A 193 2.17 -6.44 -10.54
N GLY A 194 1.96 -5.32 -9.85
CA GLY A 194 2.96 -4.66 -9.01
C GLY A 194 3.50 -5.60 -7.94
N ASN A 195 2.60 -6.15 -7.14
CA ASN A 195 2.96 -7.08 -6.08
C ASN A 195 3.59 -8.37 -6.63
N ALA A 196 2.98 -9.01 -7.64
CA ALA A 196 3.50 -10.26 -8.20
C ALA A 196 4.86 -10.07 -8.89
N GLY A 197 5.04 -8.96 -9.62
CA GLY A 197 6.29 -8.59 -10.26
C GLY A 197 7.40 -8.36 -9.24
N ASN A 198 7.12 -7.63 -8.16
CA ASN A 198 8.11 -7.37 -7.11
C ASN A 198 8.41 -8.61 -6.26
N GLU A 199 7.41 -9.43 -5.92
CA GLU A 199 7.60 -10.71 -5.23
C GLU A 199 8.54 -11.63 -6.01
N ARG A 200 8.35 -11.73 -7.33
CA ARG A 200 9.21 -12.50 -8.22
C ARG A 200 10.59 -11.88 -8.37
N LEU A 201 10.67 -10.58 -8.64
CA LEU A 201 11.92 -9.87 -8.94
C LEU A 201 12.85 -9.80 -7.73
N LEU A 202 12.33 -9.30 -6.60
CA LEU A 202 13.12 -8.96 -5.43
C LEU A 202 13.26 -10.13 -4.46
N GLY A 203 12.25 -11.02 -4.39
CA GLY A 203 12.20 -12.11 -3.42
C GLY A 203 12.18 -13.51 -4.01
N GLY A 204 12.18 -13.66 -5.34
CA GLY A 204 12.12 -14.95 -6.03
C GLY A 204 10.79 -15.69 -5.87
N ASN A 205 9.78 -15.05 -5.26
CA ASN A 205 8.55 -15.69 -4.84
C ASN A 205 7.52 -15.71 -5.97
N ARG A 206 6.97 -16.88 -6.27
CA ARG A 206 5.93 -17.08 -7.28
C ARG A 206 4.72 -17.72 -6.63
N HIS A 207 3.52 -17.41 -7.11
CA HIS A 207 2.31 -18.00 -6.56
C HIS A 207 1.98 -19.35 -7.21
N TYR A 208 2.63 -20.42 -6.73
CA TYR A 208 2.37 -21.79 -7.14
C TYR A 208 1.38 -22.46 -6.18
N ASP A 209 0.09 -22.12 -6.35
CA ASP A 209 -1.01 -22.65 -5.55
C ASP A 209 -1.30 -24.15 -5.81
N THR A 210 -0.89 -24.66 -6.96
CA THR A 210 -1.09 -26.06 -7.38
C THR A 210 0.08 -26.55 -8.23
N PRO A 211 0.30 -27.87 -8.34
CA PRO A 211 1.31 -28.43 -9.25
C PRO A 211 1.08 -28.03 -10.70
N SER A 212 -0.18 -28.03 -11.17
CA SER A 212 -0.53 -27.63 -12.54
C SER A 212 -0.10 -26.20 -12.86
N ARG A 213 -0.15 -25.29 -11.88
CA ARG A 213 0.28 -23.90 -12.06
C ARG A 213 1.77 -23.78 -12.44
N VAL A 214 2.59 -24.69 -11.92
CA VAL A 214 4.01 -24.75 -12.25
C VAL A 214 4.20 -25.15 -13.72
N ILE A 215 3.43 -26.14 -14.17
CA ILE A 215 3.41 -26.58 -15.57
C ILE A 215 2.92 -25.46 -16.49
N ASP A 216 1.83 -24.77 -16.14
CA ASP A 216 1.32 -23.63 -16.93
C ASP A 216 2.40 -22.55 -17.12
N HIS A 217 3.18 -22.29 -16.07
CA HIS A 217 4.28 -21.32 -16.16
C HIS A 217 5.43 -21.84 -17.05
N LEU A 218 5.80 -23.12 -16.96
CA LEU A 218 6.79 -23.72 -17.86
C LEU A 218 6.33 -23.66 -19.32
N LEU A 219 5.04 -23.89 -19.59
CA LEU A 219 4.45 -23.77 -20.91
C LEU A 219 4.49 -22.33 -21.43
N SER A 220 4.09 -21.36 -20.60
CA SER A 220 4.23 -19.93 -20.93
C SER A 220 5.66 -19.56 -21.27
N ILE A 221 6.63 -20.02 -20.49
CA ILE A 221 8.06 -19.80 -20.76
C ILE A 221 8.45 -20.41 -22.10
N GLY A 222 7.99 -21.63 -22.39
CA GLY A 222 8.31 -22.31 -23.64
C GLY A 222 7.70 -21.69 -24.89
N THR A 223 6.50 -21.11 -24.81
CA THR A 223 5.83 -20.51 -25.99
C THR A 223 6.19 -19.02 -26.19
N LEU A 224 6.36 -18.25 -25.12
CA LEU A 224 6.52 -16.79 -25.22
C LEU A 224 7.97 -16.31 -25.29
N THR A 225 8.94 -17.19 -25.06
CA THR A 225 10.37 -16.81 -24.99
C THR A 225 11.03 -16.82 -26.37
N ASN A 226 11.70 -15.73 -26.72
CA ASN A 226 12.66 -15.74 -27.82
C ASN A 226 13.96 -16.41 -27.37
N PHE A 227 14.03 -17.73 -27.54
CA PHE A 227 15.18 -18.53 -27.09
C PHE A 227 16.48 -18.20 -27.83
N ALA A 228 16.44 -17.64 -29.04
CA ALA A 228 17.65 -17.23 -29.75
C ALA A 228 18.32 -16.03 -29.06
N GLU A 229 17.54 -15.00 -28.70
CA GLU A 229 18.06 -13.83 -27.97
C GLU A 229 18.40 -14.18 -26.52
N PHE A 230 17.60 -15.02 -25.86
CA PHE A 230 17.90 -15.45 -24.50
C PHE A 230 19.19 -16.29 -24.44
N LYS A 231 19.45 -17.16 -25.43
CA LYS A 231 20.71 -17.91 -25.53
C LYS A 231 21.91 -16.96 -25.66
N LYS A 232 21.82 -15.95 -26.52
CA LYS A 232 22.89 -14.92 -26.64
C LYS A 232 23.14 -14.22 -25.31
N CYS A 233 22.09 -13.92 -24.55
CA CYS A 233 22.22 -13.32 -23.22
C CYS A 233 22.97 -14.25 -22.25
N MET A 234 22.59 -15.53 -22.19
CA MET A 234 23.25 -16.52 -21.34
C MET A 234 24.74 -16.65 -21.67
N GLU A 235 25.09 -16.71 -22.95
CA GLU A 235 26.48 -16.83 -23.42
C GLU A 235 27.29 -15.54 -23.19
N LEU A 236 26.71 -14.37 -23.46
CA LEU A 236 27.37 -13.06 -23.33
C LEU A 236 27.87 -12.80 -21.90
N TYR A 237 27.06 -13.16 -20.90
CA TYR A 237 27.39 -12.96 -19.49
C TYR A 237 27.88 -14.22 -18.78
N ASN A 238 28.07 -15.32 -19.53
CA ASN A 238 28.48 -16.62 -18.98
C ASN A 238 27.62 -17.07 -17.80
N LEU A 239 26.29 -16.99 -17.94
CA LEU A 239 25.34 -17.32 -16.89
C LEU A 239 25.19 -18.85 -16.73
N HIS A 240 25.05 -19.29 -15.48
CA HIS A 240 24.84 -20.69 -15.12
C HIS A 240 23.52 -21.23 -15.66
N TYR A 241 23.56 -22.43 -16.24
CA TYR A 241 22.36 -23.16 -16.68
C TYR A 241 21.84 -24.04 -15.53
N PRO A 242 20.64 -23.76 -14.98
CA PRO A 242 20.13 -24.52 -13.84
C PRO A 242 19.92 -26.00 -14.13
N THR A 243 20.36 -26.83 -13.19
CA THR A 243 20.08 -28.25 -13.10
C THR A 243 18.59 -28.50 -12.80
N VAL A 244 18.15 -29.75 -12.96
CA VAL A 244 16.77 -30.12 -12.59
C VAL A 244 16.53 -29.87 -11.10
N ASP A 245 17.50 -30.18 -10.23
CA ASP A 245 17.37 -29.98 -8.79
C ASP A 245 17.28 -28.50 -8.41
N GLU A 246 18.08 -27.64 -9.03
CA GLU A 246 18.02 -26.19 -8.81
C GLU A 246 16.67 -25.61 -9.27
N VAL A 247 16.10 -26.10 -10.37
CA VAL A 247 14.73 -25.71 -10.80
C VAL A 247 13.69 -26.18 -9.78
N MET A 248 13.80 -27.42 -9.29
CA MET A 248 12.89 -27.93 -8.28
C MET A 248 12.99 -27.18 -6.96
N GLU A 249 14.17 -26.67 -6.59
CA GLU A 249 14.33 -25.80 -5.44
C GLU A 249 13.56 -24.48 -5.60
N VAL A 250 13.61 -23.86 -6.77
CA VAL A 250 12.81 -22.65 -7.09
C VAL A 250 11.31 -22.93 -7.02
N VAL A 251 10.87 -24.10 -7.53
CA VAL A 251 9.48 -24.54 -7.43
C VAL A 251 9.07 -24.67 -5.97
N MET A 252 9.84 -25.40 -5.15
CA MET A 252 9.54 -25.64 -3.75
C MET A 252 9.52 -24.35 -2.92
N TYR A 253 10.49 -23.45 -3.13
CA TYR A 253 10.56 -22.14 -2.48
C TYR A 253 9.28 -21.30 -2.65
N SER A 254 8.57 -21.52 -3.76
CA SER A 254 7.33 -20.85 -4.14
C SER A 254 6.05 -21.68 -3.89
N ALA A 255 6.17 -22.97 -3.59
CA ALA A 255 5.03 -23.90 -3.47
C ALA A 255 4.79 -24.41 -2.04
N GLU A 256 5.82 -24.42 -1.19
CA GLU A 256 5.82 -25.07 0.13
C GLU A 256 4.70 -24.60 1.09
N PHE A 257 4.20 -23.38 0.89
CA PHE A 257 3.13 -22.79 1.70
C PHE A 257 1.72 -23.21 1.27
N TYR A 258 1.55 -23.79 0.08
CA TYR A 258 0.22 -23.96 -0.54
C TYR A 258 -0.20 -25.41 -0.67
N PHE A 259 0.72 -26.32 -1.01
CA PHE A 259 0.38 -27.73 -1.18
C PHE A 259 1.51 -28.68 -0.73
N ARG A 260 1.11 -29.90 -0.38
CA ARG A 260 1.99 -31.07 -0.23
C ARG A 260 1.43 -32.17 -1.12
N ASN A 261 2.02 -32.35 -2.31
CA ASN A 261 1.54 -33.27 -3.33
C ASN A 261 2.75 -33.93 -4.00
N ASP A 262 3.15 -35.09 -3.48
CA ASP A 262 4.37 -35.78 -3.93
C ASP A 262 4.27 -36.24 -5.38
N GLU A 263 3.11 -36.75 -5.80
CA GLU A 263 2.85 -37.16 -7.19
C GLU A 263 2.96 -35.98 -8.15
N GLY A 264 2.35 -34.84 -7.79
CA GLY A 264 2.45 -33.60 -8.56
C GLY A 264 3.89 -33.08 -8.66
N LEU A 265 4.66 -33.17 -7.57
CA LEU A 265 6.07 -32.77 -7.55
C LEU A 265 6.95 -33.71 -8.37
N GLU A 266 6.69 -35.01 -8.32
CA GLU A 266 7.36 -36.00 -9.16
C GLU A 266 7.07 -35.75 -10.64
N PHE A 267 5.82 -35.45 -10.98
CA PHE A 267 5.45 -35.07 -12.35
C PHE A 267 6.15 -33.80 -12.82
N ILE A 268 6.18 -32.75 -11.99
CA ILE A 268 6.92 -31.51 -12.32
C ILE A 268 8.40 -31.83 -12.55
N ARG A 269 9.02 -32.61 -11.66
CA ARG A 269 10.43 -33.01 -11.81
C ARG A 269 10.67 -33.77 -13.11
N HIS A 270 9.78 -34.70 -13.47
CA HIS A 270 9.85 -35.42 -14.73
C HIS A 270 9.76 -34.46 -15.93
N TYR A 271 8.77 -33.56 -15.92
CA TYR A 271 8.58 -32.56 -16.97
C TYR A 271 9.82 -31.66 -17.13
N VAL A 272 10.35 -31.14 -16.02
CA VAL A 272 11.59 -30.32 -15.99
C VAL A 272 12.79 -31.11 -16.49
N GLY A 273 12.86 -32.42 -16.21
CA GLY A 273 13.90 -33.32 -16.72
C GLY A 273 13.92 -33.43 -18.24
N ASN A 274 12.75 -33.30 -18.89
CA ASN A 274 12.63 -33.30 -20.35
C ASN A 274 12.83 -31.90 -20.96
N CYS A 275 12.88 -30.83 -20.14
CA CYS A 275 13.15 -29.49 -20.63
C CYS A 275 14.63 -29.29 -20.98
N SER A 276 14.88 -28.56 -22.07
CA SER A 276 16.24 -28.14 -22.43
C SER A 276 16.86 -27.27 -21.32
N PRO A 277 18.21 -27.22 -21.20
CA PRO A 277 18.88 -26.35 -20.24
C PRO A 277 18.43 -24.88 -20.36
N LEU A 278 18.14 -24.43 -21.59
CA LEU A 278 17.73 -23.06 -21.86
C LEU A 278 16.31 -22.76 -21.37
N VAL A 279 15.37 -23.70 -21.49
CA VAL A 279 14.02 -23.57 -20.92
C VAL A 279 14.10 -23.50 -19.39
N ARG A 280 14.93 -24.35 -18.78
CA ARG A 280 15.18 -24.34 -17.33
C ARG A 280 15.75 -22.99 -16.86
N ALA A 281 16.74 -22.46 -17.57
CA ALA A 281 17.32 -21.14 -17.29
C ALA A 281 16.27 -20.02 -17.42
N ALA A 282 15.46 -20.03 -18.48
CA ALA A 282 14.42 -19.01 -18.67
C ALA A 282 13.37 -19.05 -17.54
N PHE A 283 12.94 -20.24 -17.13
CA PHE A 283 12.00 -20.42 -16.03
C PHE A 283 12.52 -19.87 -14.69
N VAL A 284 13.80 -20.14 -14.39
CA VAL A 284 14.45 -19.69 -13.15
C VAL A 284 14.70 -18.18 -13.15
N TYR A 285 15.21 -17.62 -14.25
CA TYR A 285 15.73 -16.23 -14.24
C TYR A 285 14.76 -15.17 -14.75
N MET A 286 13.84 -15.46 -15.67
CA MET A 286 12.94 -14.43 -16.20
C MET A 286 12.17 -13.75 -15.07
N GLY A 287 12.18 -12.42 -15.03
CA GLY A 287 11.54 -11.60 -14.00
C GLY A 287 12.04 -11.83 -12.57
N ASP A 288 13.16 -12.55 -12.36
CA ASP A 288 13.61 -13.02 -11.04
C ASP A 288 15.11 -12.79 -10.85
N PHE A 289 15.43 -11.63 -10.27
CA PHE A 289 16.82 -11.31 -9.95
C PHE A 289 17.31 -12.02 -8.70
N TYR A 290 16.42 -12.38 -7.78
CA TYR A 290 16.78 -13.10 -6.56
C TYR A 290 17.44 -14.44 -6.88
N HIS A 291 16.82 -15.27 -7.71
CA HIS A 291 17.40 -16.56 -8.11
C HIS A 291 18.54 -16.39 -9.13
N LEU A 292 18.53 -15.33 -9.94
CA LEU A 292 19.69 -15.00 -10.76
C LEU A 292 20.93 -14.72 -9.88
N ALA A 293 20.79 -13.94 -8.81
CA ALA A 293 21.86 -13.66 -7.85
C ALA A 293 22.28 -14.91 -7.08
N LYS A 294 21.33 -15.76 -6.69
CA LYS A 294 21.65 -17.02 -6.02
C LYS A 294 22.57 -17.94 -6.83
N TYR A 295 22.30 -18.08 -8.13
CA TYR A 295 23.07 -18.99 -8.99
C TYR A 295 24.21 -18.31 -9.78
N ASN A 296 24.28 -16.97 -9.75
CA ASN A 296 25.27 -16.15 -10.46
C ASN A 296 25.75 -14.99 -9.57
N ASP A 297 26.21 -15.31 -8.36
CA ASP A 297 26.56 -14.32 -7.32
C ASP A 297 27.62 -13.31 -7.80
N GLU A 298 28.72 -13.80 -8.38
CA GLU A 298 29.81 -12.95 -8.90
C GLU A 298 29.31 -11.95 -9.95
N PHE A 299 28.54 -12.44 -10.93
CA PHE A 299 27.95 -11.61 -11.97
C PHE A 299 27.02 -10.55 -11.38
N MET A 300 26.09 -10.94 -10.49
CA MET A 300 25.13 -10.01 -9.92
C MET A 300 25.77 -8.99 -8.98
N ARG A 301 26.83 -9.35 -8.25
CA ARG A 301 27.63 -8.38 -7.48
C ARG A 301 28.33 -7.37 -8.38
N GLY A 302 28.88 -7.83 -9.51
CA GLY A 302 29.47 -6.96 -10.53
C GLY A 302 28.44 -6.00 -11.15
N PHE A 303 27.26 -6.52 -11.52
CA PHE A 303 26.16 -5.74 -12.06
C PHE A 303 25.69 -4.65 -11.07
N ILE A 304 25.37 -5.03 -9.82
CA ILE A 304 24.93 -4.08 -8.80
C ILE A 304 26.04 -3.10 -8.45
N GLY A 305 27.29 -3.57 -8.32
CA GLY A 305 28.46 -2.73 -8.06
C GLY A 305 28.65 -1.64 -9.11
N ALA A 306 28.45 -1.96 -10.39
CA ALA A 306 28.51 -0.97 -11.46
C ALA A 306 27.40 0.10 -11.35
N LEU A 307 26.19 -0.28 -10.92
CA LEU A 307 25.07 0.66 -10.75
C LEU A 307 25.25 1.59 -9.55
N ILE A 308 25.86 1.11 -8.47
CA ILE A 308 26.02 1.87 -7.21
C ILE A 308 27.36 2.60 -7.11
N ALA A 309 28.20 2.59 -8.15
CA ALA A 309 29.54 3.20 -8.16
C ALA A 309 29.55 4.60 -7.53
N GLU A 310 30.51 4.91 -6.65
CA GLU A 310 30.59 6.23 -6.02
C GLU A 310 31.05 7.31 -7.02
N GLU A 311 32.05 6.96 -7.85
CA GLU A 311 32.56 7.80 -8.92
C GLU A 311 31.71 7.59 -10.17
N MET A 312 30.84 8.56 -10.46
CA MET A 312 29.93 8.54 -11.61
C MET A 312 30.31 9.65 -12.60
N GLU A 313 31.47 9.51 -13.22
CA GLU A 313 31.98 10.47 -14.18
C GLU A 313 31.72 10.04 -15.62
N ASP A 314 31.39 11.02 -16.45
CA ASP A 314 31.18 10.80 -17.87
C ASP A 314 31.43 12.08 -18.67
N GLU A 315 31.94 11.93 -19.89
CA GLU A 315 32.14 13.05 -20.81
C GLU A 315 30.81 13.47 -21.45
N ILE A 316 30.52 14.78 -21.37
CA ILE A 316 29.32 15.40 -21.94
C ILE A 316 29.73 16.57 -22.82
N SER A 317 29.35 16.49 -24.09
CA SER A 317 29.56 17.55 -25.09
C SER A 317 28.34 18.48 -25.26
N ASP A 318 27.13 17.94 -25.07
CA ASP A 318 25.85 18.66 -25.22
C ASP A 318 25.02 18.52 -23.94
N TRP A 319 25.07 19.55 -23.10
CA TRP A 319 24.40 19.59 -21.80
C TRP A 319 22.88 19.64 -21.92
N ASP A 320 22.34 20.35 -22.92
CA ASP A 320 20.89 20.47 -23.10
C ASP A 320 20.27 19.16 -23.58
N ALA A 321 20.97 18.41 -24.44
CA ALA A 321 20.54 17.07 -24.82
C ALA A 321 20.67 16.06 -23.67
N ALA A 322 21.74 16.14 -22.88
CA ALA A 322 21.94 15.27 -21.72
C ALA A 322 20.84 15.49 -20.67
N GLU A 323 20.55 16.74 -20.28
CA GLU A 323 19.49 17.08 -19.32
C GLU A 323 18.13 16.52 -19.76
N ARG A 324 17.77 16.71 -21.04
CA ARG A 324 16.49 16.21 -21.60
C ARG A 324 16.34 14.70 -21.58
N SER A 325 17.43 13.95 -21.54
CA SER A 325 17.40 12.48 -21.50
C SER A 325 17.08 11.91 -20.11
N ILE A 326 17.18 12.71 -19.04
CA ILE A 326 17.06 12.27 -17.66
C ILE A 326 15.58 12.30 -17.25
N ASP A 327 14.99 11.12 -17.07
CA ASP A 327 13.61 10.99 -16.61
C ASP A 327 13.45 11.16 -15.09
N GLY A 328 12.21 11.25 -14.62
CA GLY A 328 11.92 11.49 -13.21
C GLY A 328 12.45 10.41 -12.26
N ASP A 329 12.45 9.14 -12.66
CA ASP A 329 12.95 8.06 -11.79
C ASP A 329 14.49 8.12 -11.70
N MET A 330 15.15 8.50 -12.79
CA MET A 330 16.60 8.74 -12.80
C MET A 330 16.97 9.93 -11.91
N GLN A 331 16.18 11.00 -11.92
CA GLN A 331 16.38 12.13 -11.00
C GLN A 331 16.27 11.70 -9.53
N ILE A 332 15.32 10.79 -9.21
CA ILE A 332 15.12 10.26 -7.86
C ILE A 332 16.35 9.50 -7.38
N ILE A 333 16.81 8.48 -8.12
CA ILE A 333 17.94 7.66 -7.69
C ILE A 333 19.25 8.48 -7.61
N ILE A 334 19.49 9.39 -8.57
CA ILE A 334 20.68 10.24 -8.54
C ILE A 334 20.65 11.21 -7.35
N SER A 335 19.48 11.74 -6.99
CA SER A 335 19.35 12.57 -5.77
C SER A 335 19.67 11.77 -4.51
N GLN A 336 19.29 10.50 -4.45
CA GLN A 336 19.61 9.60 -3.34
C GLN A 336 21.10 9.21 -3.31
N PHE A 337 21.74 9.11 -4.47
CA PHE A 337 23.16 8.77 -4.58
C PHE A 337 24.09 9.96 -4.32
N ARG A 338 23.68 11.17 -4.67
CA ARG A 338 24.49 12.39 -4.64
C ARG A 338 24.03 13.36 -3.55
N THR A 339 23.88 12.86 -2.32
CA THR A 339 23.53 13.68 -1.14
C THR A 339 24.62 14.69 -0.77
N ASP A 340 25.83 14.52 -1.32
CA ASP A 340 26.91 15.49 -1.27
C ASP A 340 26.66 16.73 -2.16
N ILE A 341 25.84 16.57 -3.21
CA ILE A 341 25.44 17.68 -4.09
C ILE A 341 24.03 18.16 -3.80
N VAL A 342 23.06 17.24 -3.67
CA VAL A 342 21.64 17.53 -3.41
C VAL A 342 21.44 17.58 -1.90
N PRO A 343 21.27 18.77 -1.29
CA PRO A 343 21.11 18.87 0.15
C PRO A 343 19.79 18.24 0.61
N LEU A 344 19.72 17.82 1.89
CA LEU A 344 18.47 17.41 2.51
C LEU A 344 17.40 18.52 2.37
N GLY A 345 16.17 18.12 2.08
CA GLY A 345 15.06 19.01 1.80
C GLY A 345 15.09 19.63 0.40
N LYS A 346 16.01 19.25 -0.49
CA LYS A 346 16.05 19.67 -1.90
C LYS A 346 15.91 18.47 -2.85
N SER A 347 15.51 18.76 -4.08
CA SER A 347 15.38 17.80 -5.17
C SER A 347 16.45 18.01 -6.25
N PHE A 348 16.57 17.06 -7.18
CA PHE A 348 17.47 17.16 -8.34
C PHE A 348 17.40 18.52 -9.06
N SER A 349 16.18 19.03 -9.27
CA SER A 349 15.94 20.27 -10.01
C SER A 349 16.29 21.53 -9.23
N ASP A 350 16.38 21.46 -7.90
CA ASP A 350 16.70 22.61 -7.04
C ASP A 350 18.20 22.96 -7.06
N VAL A 351 19.05 22.03 -7.53
CA VAL A 351 20.49 22.28 -7.71
C VAL A 351 20.77 23.17 -8.92
N LYS A 352 19.84 23.26 -9.88
CA LYS A 352 19.99 24.11 -11.08
C LYS A 352 19.95 25.58 -10.69
N LEU A 353 21.05 26.29 -10.88
CA LEU A 353 21.15 27.71 -10.56
C LEU A 353 20.27 28.55 -11.48
N LYS A 354 19.61 29.55 -10.90
CA LYS A 354 18.75 30.49 -11.61
C LYS A 354 19.05 31.90 -11.15
N ASP A 355 18.92 32.85 -12.06
CA ASP A 355 19.00 34.28 -11.74
C ASP A 355 17.82 34.65 -10.82
N GLU A 356 18.12 35.28 -9.68
CA GLU A 356 17.15 35.54 -8.62
C GLU A 356 16.03 36.51 -9.05
N ASN A 357 16.31 37.39 -10.02
CA ASN A 357 15.36 38.41 -10.46
C ASN A 357 14.45 37.92 -11.58
N THR A 358 14.95 37.04 -12.44
CA THR A 358 14.26 36.58 -13.65
C THR A 358 13.79 35.13 -13.56
N ASN A 359 14.28 34.38 -12.57
CA ASN A 359 14.04 32.95 -12.38
C ASN A 359 14.42 32.10 -13.62
N LYS A 360 15.28 32.63 -14.49
CA LYS A 360 15.83 31.93 -15.66
C LYS A 360 17.08 31.17 -15.26
N ALA A 361 17.31 30.03 -15.88
CA ALA A 361 18.52 29.25 -15.65
C ALA A 361 19.78 30.07 -15.99
N GLU A 362 20.76 30.03 -15.08
CA GLU A 362 22.09 30.58 -15.35
C GLU A 362 22.78 29.77 -16.47
N PRO A 363 23.72 30.37 -17.22
CA PRO A 363 24.39 29.66 -18.31
C PRO A 363 25.26 28.51 -17.78
N TRP A 364 25.52 27.53 -18.65
CA TRP A 364 26.15 26.26 -18.26
C TRP A 364 27.51 26.43 -17.57
N ASP A 365 28.31 27.44 -17.91
CA ASP A 365 29.60 27.76 -17.27
C ASP A 365 29.50 28.01 -15.75
N LYS A 366 28.31 28.37 -15.25
CA LYS A 366 28.06 28.55 -13.81
C LYS A 366 27.40 27.33 -13.15
N GLN A 367 27.03 26.30 -13.91
CA GLN A 367 26.20 25.18 -13.45
C GLN A 367 27.02 23.97 -12.94
N GLU A 368 28.20 24.17 -12.35
CA GLU A 368 29.15 23.06 -12.09
C GLU A 368 28.57 21.90 -11.26
N LYS A 369 27.87 22.18 -10.15
CA LYS A 369 27.19 21.14 -9.35
C LYS A 369 26.08 20.43 -10.12
N TYR A 370 25.30 21.17 -10.92
CA TYR A 370 24.21 20.61 -11.70
C TYR A 370 24.72 19.75 -12.87
N LYS A 371 25.81 20.19 -13.52
CA LYS A 371 26.55 19.40 -14.52
C LYS A 371 27.01 18.07 -13.94
N GLU A 372 27.49 18.05 -12.71
CA GLU A 372 27.95 16.83 -12.05
C GLU A 372 26.81 15.83 -11.78
N LEU A 373 25.61 16.31 -11.43
CA LEU A 373 24.42 15.46 -11.36
C LEU A 373 24.04 14.88 -12.74
N ILE A 374 24.12 15.70 -13.79
CA ILE A 374 23.86 15.23 -15.17
C ILE A 374 24.88 14.17 -15.58
N ARG A 375 26.17 14.37 -15.28
CA ARG A 375 27.22 13.35 -15.51
C ARG A 375 26.87 12.04 -14.80
N SER A 376 26.46 12.13 -13.53
CA SER A 376 26.08 10.96 -12.75
C SER A 376 24.90 10.19 -13.37
N ALA A 377 23.89 10.92 -13.86
CA ALA A 377 22.74 10.32 -14.54
C ALA A 377 23.12 9.67 -15.88
N VAL A 378 23.96 10.33 -16.69
CA VAL A 378 24.43 9.79 -17.98
C VAL A 378 25.32 8.56 -17.76
N TYR A 379 26.18 8.58 -16.74
CA TYR A 379 26.96 7.40 -16.33
C TYR A 379 26.06 6.22 -16.02
N LEU A 380 25.00 6.43 -15.24
CA LEU A 380 24.05 5.37 -14.90
C LEU A 380 23.30 4.87 -16.14
N GLN A 381 22.87 5.75 -17.06
CA GLN A 381 22.27 5.36 -18.34
C GLN A 381 23.21 4.50 -19.19
N LYS A 382 24.48 4.89 -19.34
CA LYS A 382 25.46 4.11 -20.10
C LYS A 382 25.73 2.77 -19.44
N THR A 383 25.81 2.75 -18.11
CA THR A 383 25.97 1.52 -17.33
C THR A 383 24.80 0.57 -17.55
N ILE A 384 23.56 1.06 -17.42
CA ILE A 384 22.35 0.29 -17.77
C ILE A 384 22.41 -0.20 -19.23
N GLY A 385 22.88 0.64 -20.15
CA GLY A 385 23.08 0.29 -21.56
C GLY A 385 24.03 -0.89 -21.78
N LYS A 386 25.11 -1.00 -20.99
CA LYS A 386 26.04 -2.16 -21.05
C LYS A 386 25.33 -3.47 -20.71
N TYR A 387 24.30 -3.43 -19.86
CA TYR A 387 23.50 -4.59 -19.44
C TYR A 387 22.17 -4.72 -20.20
N ALA A 388 21.98 -3.99 -21.31
CA ALA A 388 20.72 -3.97 -22.05
C ALA A 388 20.28 -5.36 -22.52
N CYS A 389 21.23 -6.23 -22.91
CA CYS A 389 20.93 -7.60 -23.32
C CYS A 389 20.30 -8.42 -22.16
N LEU A 390 20.81 -8.26 -20.93
CA LEU A 390 20.27 -8.91 -19.73
C LEU A 390 18.87 -8.40 -19.44
N ILE A 391 18.72 -7.08 -19.36
CA ILE A 391 17.47 -6.42 -19.00
C ILE A 391 16.36 -6.78 -19.99
N ARG A 392 16.64 -6.73 -21.30
CA ARG A 392 15.64 -7.06 -22.33
C ARG A 392 15.19 -8.51 -22.28
N ASN A 393 16.12 -9.44 -22.05
CA ASN A 393 15.81 -10.86 -22.08
C ASN A 393 15.29 -11.43 -20.75
N ILE A 394 15.44 -10.70 -19.64
CA ILE A 394 15.00 -11.13 -18.31
C ILE A 394 13.82 -10.30 -17.78
N LEU A 395 13.86 -8.97 -17.94
CA LEU A 395 12.89 -8.05 -17.31
C LEU A 395 11.87 -7.44 -18.29
N THR A 396 12.18 -7.39 -19.58
CA THR A 396 11.32 -6.77 -20.60
C THR A 396 10.80 -7.83 -21.59
N THR A 397 10.11 -8.84 -21.05
CA THR A 397 9.72 -10.06 -21.76
C THR A 397 8.21 -10.20 -21.84
N LYS A 398 7.71 -11.00 -22.78
CA LYS A 398 6.28 -11.35 -22.86
C LYS A 398 5.81 -12.23 -21.68
N ASN A 399 6.73 -12.82 -20.91
CA ASN A 399 6.41 -13.62 -19.73
C ASN A 399 6.07 -12.71 -18.54
N LEU A 400 4.78 -12.48 -18.35
CA LEU A 400 4.25 -11.71 -17.22
C LEU A 400 4.14 -12.59 -15.97
N PRO A 401 4.06 -11.99 -14.76
CA PRO A 401 3.78 -12.74 -13.54
C PRO A 401 2.48 -13.56 -13.64
N ILE A 402 2.56 -14.82 -13.25
CA ILE A 402 1.41 -15.75 -13.27
C ILE A 402 0.47 -15.52 -12.09
N ASN A 403 -0.77 -16.00 -12.21
CA ASN A 403 -1.74 -16.12 -11.13
C ASN A 403 -2.09 -14.81 -10.38
N ILE A 404 -2.00 -13.67 -11.07
CA ILE A 404 -2.29 -12.34 -10.49
C ILE A 404 -3.74 -12.19 -9.96
N ALA A 405 -4.66 -13.04 -10.42
CA ALA A 405 -6.04 -13.07 -9.95
C ALA A 405 -6.16 -13.61 -8.52
N ARG A 406 -5.18 -14.40 -8.05
CA ARG A 406 -5.15 -15.03 -6.72
C ARG A 406 -4.16 -14.33 -5.77
N MET A 407 -3.71 -13.11 -6.09
CA MET A 407 -2.81 -12.34 -5.22
C MET A 407 -3.29 -12.15 -3.77
N PRO A 408 -4.60 -12.08 -3.46
CA PRO A 408 -5.06 -12.05 -2.07
C PRO A 408 -4.65 -13.27 -1.24
N ASP A 409 -4.38 -14.42 -1.88
CA ASP A 409 -4.05 -15.68 -1.22
C ASP A 409 -2.52 -15.89 -1.08
N VAL A 410 -1.71 -14.98 -1.63
CA VAL A 410 -0.24 -15.12 -1.64
C VAL A 410 0.35 -14.90 -0.25
N VAL A 411 1.20 -15.83 0.17
CA VAL A 411 2.17 -15.63 1.24
C VAL A 411 3.33 -14.80 0.67
N ARG A 412 3.45 -13.56 1.16
CA ARG A 412 4.43 -12.56 0.67
C ARG A 412 5.78 -12.73 1.34
N ARG A 413 6.86 -12.43 0.60
CA ARG A 413 8.23 -12.39 1.12
C ARG A 413 8.84 -10.99 1.12
N VAL A 414 8.40 -10.10 0.22
CA VAL A 414 8.95 -8.73 0.10
C VAL A 414 7.88 -7.64 0.14
N GLY A 415 6.64 -7.95 -0.23
CA GLY A 415 5.51 -7.03 -0.18
C GLY A 415 5.04 -6.84 1.26
N VAL A 416 5.33 -5.68 1.82
CA VAL A 416 5.03 -5.34 3.23
C VAL A 416 3.56 -4.92 3.36
N VAL A 417 3.10 -4.02 2.49
CA VAL A 417 1.71 -3.54 2.43
C VAL A 417 1.31 -3.34 0.97
N SER A 418 0.02 -3.44 0.70
CA SER A 418 -0.55 -3.01 -0.57
C SER A 418 -1.91 -2.37 -0.34
N ASP A 419 -2.19 -1.29 -1.06
CA ASP A 419 -3.50 -0.65 -1.16
C ASP A 419 -4.06 -0.82 -2.58
N THR A 420 -5.24 -0.26 -2.85
CA THR A 420 -5.97 -0.42 -4.12
C THR A 420 -5.15 -0.01 -5.36
N ASP A 421 -4.26 0.97 -5.21
CA ASP A 421 -3.47 1.59 -6.28
C ASP A 421 -1.96 1.71 -5.96
N SER A 422 -1.49 1.08 -4.87
CA SER A 422 -0.10 1.18 -4.42
C SER A 422 0.45 -0.13 -3.86
N THR A 423 1.77 -0.28 -3.99
CA THR A 423 2.53 -1.43 -3.48
C THR A 423 3.72 -0.92 -2.68
N MET A 424 3.94 -1.50 -1.50
CA MET A 424 5.07 -1.20 -0.62
C MET A 424 5.91 -2.46 -0.48
N MET A 425 7.19 -2.37 -0.83
CA MET A 425 8.11 -3.52 -0.90
C MET A 425 9.42 -3.22 -0.19
N THR A 426 10.08 -4.26 0.31
CA THR A 426 11.41 -4.15 0.91
C THR A 426 12.51 -4.64 -0.03
N ALA A 427 13.63 -3.93 -0.05
CA ALA A 427 14.89 -4.36 -0.66
C ALA A 427 15.92 -4.80 0.39
N GLN A 428 15.50 -5.01 1.64
CA GLN A 428 16.40 -5.33 2.77
C GLN A 428 17.28 -6.56 2.50
N TRP A 429 16.75 -7.61 1.88
CA TRP A 429 17.53 -8.79 1.53
C TRP A 429 18.70 -8.45 0.60
N TRP A 430 18.48 -7.58 -0.39
CA TRP A 430 19.52 -7.18 -1.35
C TRP A 430 20.66 -6.42 -0.68
N ALA A 431 20.32 -5.49 0.22
CA ALA A 431 21.30 -4.79 1.03
C ALA A 431 22.15 -5.77 1.86
N GLN A 432 21.50 -6.72 2.54
CA GLN A 432 22.16 -7.72 3.38
C GLN A 432 23.02 -8.69 2.56
N TRP A 433 22.50 -9.19 1.44
CA TRP A 433 23.25 -10.07 0.55
C TRP A 433 24.49 -9.38 -0.02
N TYR A 434 24.40 -8.10 -0.39
CA TYR A 434 25.52 -7.37 -0.96
C TYR A 434 26.57 -6.96 0.10
N THR A 435 26.13 -6.35 1.20
CA THR A 435 27.03 -5.69 2.19
C THR A 435 27.19 -6.43 3.51
N GLY A 436 26.37 -7.45 3.79
CA GLY A 436 26.28 -8.10 5.10
C GLY A 436 25.40 -7.36 6.11
N GLN A 437 24.86 -6.19 5.76
CA GLN A 437 24.01 -5.37 6.62
C GLN A 437 22.88 -4.69 5.82
N HIS A 438 21.91 -4.08 6.50
CA HIS A 438 20.75 -3.43 5.85
C HIS A 438 20.73 -1.89 6.03
N TYR A 439 21.76 -1.35 6.67
CA TYR A 439 21.91 0.06 6.99
C TYR A 439 23.28 0.56 6.53
N GLY A 440 23.44 1.88 6.48
CA GLY A 440 24.67 2.53 6.02
C GLY A 440 24.67 2.82 4.52
N ARG A 441 25.58 3.72 4.11
CA ARG A 441 25.58 4.35 2.78
C ARG A 441 25.50 3.35 1.62
N GLU A 442 26.37 2.34 1.62
CA GLU A 442 26.43 1.35 0.53
C GLU A 442 25.18 0.46 0.48
N ALA A 443 24.72 -0.04 1.64
CA ALA A 443 23.49 -0.84 1.76
C ALA A 443 22.25 -0.07 1.28
N THR A 444 22.20 1.23 1.60
CA THR A 444 21.16 2.14 1.10
C THR A 444 21.25 2.31 -0.42
N ARG A 445 22.45 2.48 -0.98
CA ARG A 445 22.63 2.59 -2.45
C ARG A 445 22.19 1.32 -3.18
N VAL A 446 22.50 0.14 -2.64
CA VAL A 446 22.02 -1.16 -3.17
C VAL A 446 20.50 -1.21 -3.16
N SER A 447 19.87 -0.82 -2.05
CA SER A 447 18.41 -0.80 -1.93
C SER A 447 17.78 0.14 -2.96
N ASP A 448 18.29 1.36 -3.07
CA ASP A 448 17.79 2.37 -4.01
C ASP A 448 17.96 1.92 -5.48
N ALA A 449 19.08 1.27 -5.83
CA ALA A 449 19.29 0.69 -7.16
C ALA A 449 18.28 -0.43 -7.47
N MET A 450 18.01 -1.31 -6.51
CA MET A 450 17.03 -2.39 -6.69
C MET A 450 15.60 -1.87 -6.81
N ILE A 451 15.24 -0.83 -6.04
CA ILE A 451 13.93 -0.16 -6.16
C ILE A 451 13.81 0.58 -7.50
N TYR A 452 14.89 1.17 -8.02
CA TYR A 452 14.90 1.74 -9.36
C TYR A 452 14.64 0.67 -10.43
N ILE A 453 15.36 -0.47 -10.37
CA ILE A 453 15.14 -1.61 -11.28
C ILE A 453 13.70 -2.10 -11.19
N ALA A 454 13.16 -2.27 -9.98
CA ALA A 454 11.78 -2.68 -9.75
C ALA A 454 10.81 -1.71 -10.41
N THR A 455 10.97 -0.40 -10.17
CA THR A 455 10.12 0.64 -10.77
C THR A 455 10.19 0.61 -12.30
N GLN A 456 11.38 0.41 -12.89
CA GLN A 456 11.51 0.27 -14.34
C GLN A 456 10.87 -1.01 -14.88
N HIS A 457 11.00 -2.14 -14.18
CA HIS A 457 10.35 -3.39 -14.55
C HIS A 457 8.82 -3.28 -14.49
N LEU A 458 8.28 -2.63 -13.44
CA LEU A 458 6.84 -2.39 -13.32
C LEU A 458 6.27 -1.55 -14.47
N ARG A 459 7.03 -0.57 -14.98
CA ARG A 459 6.61 0.21 -16.16
C ARG A 459 6.38 -0.69 -17.38
N HIS A 460 7.22 -1.71 -17.58
CA HIS A 460 7.01 -2.70 -18.63
C HIS A 460 5.72 -3.52 -18.39
N LEU A 461 5.52 -4.02 -17.16
CA LEU A 461 4.31 -4.78 -16.82
C LEU A 461 3.03 -3.96 -17.03
N MET A 462 3.01 -2.68 -16.63
CA MET A 462 1.86 -1.79 -16.83
C MET A 462 1.59 -1.51 -18.32
N ALA A 463 2.65 -1.37 -19.12
CA ALA A 463 2.51 -1.17 -20.57
C ALA A 463 1.96 -2.44 -21.26
N SER A 464 2.47 -3.62 -20.89
CA SER A 464 1.95 -4.92 -21.37
C SER A 464 0.48 -5.13 -20.99
N MET A 465 0.12 -4.82 -19.73
CA MET A 465 -1.28 -4.85 -19.28
C MET A 465 -2.15 -3.89 -20.11
N SER A 466 -1.67 -2.65 -20.33
CA SER A 466 -2.41 -1.64 -21.09
C SER A 466 -2.63 -2.07 -22.55
N ALA A 467 -1.61 -2.67 -23.17
CA ALA A 467 -1.72 -3.24 -24.52
C ALA A 467 -2.77 -4.36 -24.58
N ASN A 468 -2.75 -5.29 -23.62
CA ASN A 468 -3.69 -6.41 -23.56
C ASN A 468 -5.16 -5.98 -23.33
N ILE A 469 -5.38 -4.92 -22.54
CA ILE A 469 -6.70 -4.30 -22.34
C ILE A 469 -7.21 -3.63 -23.64
N GLY A 470 -6.31 -3.20 -24.53
CA GLY A 470 -6.63 -2.50 -25.77
C GLY A 470 -6.58 -0.98 -25.64
N VAL A 471 -5.77 -0.45 -24.73
CA VAL A 471 -5.51 1.00 -24.63
C VAL A 471 -4.79 1.49 -25.89
N ALA A 472 -5.10 2.71 -26.33
CA ALA A 472 -4.45 3.32 -27.50
C ALA A 472 -2.92 3.39 -27.33
N LYS A 473 -2.17 3.16 -28.41
CA LYS A 473 -0.70 3.06 -28.40
C LYS A 473 -0.02 4.28 -27.77
N GLU A 474 -0.55 5.47 -28.07
CA GLU A 474 -0.03 6.76 -27.61
C GLU A 474 -0.19 6.95 -26.08
N ARG A 475 -0.98 6.09 -25.43
CA ARG A 475 -1.30 6.15 -24.00
C ARG A 475 -0.78 4.94 -23.21
N LEU A 476 -0.06 4.00 -23.83
CA LEU A 476 0.41 2.77 -23.18
C LEU A 476 1.19 3.03 -21.88
N PHE A 477 1.98 4.11 -21.84
CA PHE A 477 2.81 4.48 -20.70
C PHE A 477 2.14 5.49 -19.75
N LEU A 478 0.87 5.87 -20.00
CA LEU A 478 0.15 6.79 -19.13
C LEU A 478 -0.12 6.18 -17.76
N TYR A 479 -0.43 4.88 -17.74
CA TYR A 479 -0.66 4.15 -16.51
C TYR A 479 0.67 3.57 -16.00
N ALA A 480 1.15 4.10 -14.89
CA ALA A 480 2.44 3.75 -14.31
C ALA A 480 2.40 3.86 -12.79
N MET A 481 3.15 3.00 -12.11
CA MET A 481 3.43 3.13 -10.68
C MET A 481 4.65 4.03 -10.50
N LYS A 482 4.52 5.04 -9.65
CA LYS A 482 5.60 5.99 -9.35
C LYS A 482 6.31 5.57 -8.07
N ASN A 483 7.62 5.77 -8.02
CA ASN A 483 8.37 5.67 -6.77
C ASN A 483 8.13 6.95 -5.94
N GLU A 484 7.19 6.89 -5.00
CA GLU A 484 6.72 8.06 -4.27
C GLU A 484 7.44 8.26 -2.94
N PHE A 485 7.52 7.22 -2.10
CA PHE A 485 8.01 7.32 -0.73
C PHE A 485 9.15 6.33 -0.45
N LYS A 486 10.13 6.80 0.31
CA LYS A 486 11.18 5.97 0.91
C LYS A 486 10.94 5.86 2.41
N PHE A 487 10.98 4.63 2.90
CA PHE A 487 10.83 4.29 4.31
C PHE A 487 12.06 3.50 4.76
N ASP A 488 12.81 4.03 5.73
CA ASP A 488 13.99 3.32 6.27
C ASP A 488 13.63 2.38 7.44
N SER A 489 12.42 2.50 7.98
CA SER A 489 11.83 1.50 8.88
C SER A 489 10.32 1.42 8.65
N PHE A 490 9.74 0.24 8.83
CA PHE A 490 8.31 0.01 8.62
C PHE A 490 7.80 -1.06 9.59
N ALA A 491 6.69 -0.80 10.29
CA ALA A 491 6.13 -1.70 11.27
C ALA A 491 4.66 -2.03 10.97
N LEU A 492 4.34 -3.32 10.90
CA LEU A 492 2.99 -3.85 10.77
C LEU A 492 2.46 -4.30 12.11
N THR A 493 1.26 -3.88 12.47
CA THR A 493 0.56 -4.44 13.62
C THR A 493 -0.21 -5.71 13.24
N THR A 494 -0.67 -6.45 14.24
CA THR A 494 -1.55 -7.62 14.06
C THR A 494 -2.93 -7.26 13.50
N LYS A 495 -3.33 -5.98 13.59
CA LYS A 495 -4.59 -5.48 13.03
C LYS A 495 -4.42 -5.18 11.54
N ALA A 496 -5.35 -5.67 10.73
CA ALA A 496 -5.38 -5.35 9.30
C ALA A 496 -5.46 -3.83 9.07
N LYS A 497 -4.71 -3.32 8.08
CA LYS A 497 -4.61 -1.89 7.73
C LYS A 497 -4.05 -0.98 8.85
N HIS A 498 -3.34 -1.53 9.82
CA HIS A 498 -2.70 -0.76 10.88
C HIS A 498 -1.17 -0.90 10.83
N TYR A 499 -0.49 0.19 10.52
CA TYR A 499 0.96 0.26 10.40
C TYR A 499 1.48 1.64 10.80
N PHE A 500 2.78 1.73 11.08
CA PHE A 500 3.48 2.99 11.25
C PHE A 500 4.89 2.89 10.65
N SER A 501 5.43 4.04 10.23
CA SER A 501 6.67 4.13 9.47
C SER A 501 7.24 5.54 9.56
N ILE A 502 8.50 5.72 9.15
CA ILE A 502 9.08 7.06 8.92
C ILE A 502 9.39 7.27 7.44
N ILE A 503 8.85 8.34 6.88
CA ILE A 503 9.14 8.80 5.53
C ILE A 503 10.45 9.57 5.57
N THR A 504 11.51 8.97 5.02
CA THR A 504 12.84 9.60 4.93
C THR A 504 13.08 10.25 3.57
N GLY A 505 12.26 9.94 2.56
CA GLY A 505 12.27 10.63 1.28
C GLY A 505 10.94 10.58 0.55
N GLN A 506 10.70 11.58 -0.29
CA GLN A 506 9.52 11.68 -1.15
C GLN A 506 9.91 12.20 -2.54
N GLU A 507 9.57 11.47 -3.60
CA GLU A 507 9.86 11.84 -5.01
C GLU A 507 11.32 12.30 -5.22
N GLY A 508 12.29 11.65 -4.54
CA GLY A 508 13.73 11.94 -4.64
C GLY A 508 14.26 13.02 -3.69
N GLN A 509 13.37 13.76 -3.03
CA GLN A 509 13.73 14.69 -1.97
C GLN A 509 13.91 13.92 -0.66
N LEU A 510 15.16 13.77 -0.20
CA LEU A 510 15.43 13.25 1.14
C LEU A 510 15.07 14.31 2.19
N LYS A 511 14.38 13.92 3.25
CA LYS A 511 13.91 14.84 4.28
C LYS A 511 15.00 15.13 5.30
N SER A 512 15.11 16.38 5.73
CA SER A 512 15.98 16.77 6.85
C SER A 512 15.43 16.29 8.19
N ASP A 513 14.10 16.30 8.34
CA ASP A 513 13.38 15.71 9.46
C ASP A 513 12.40 14.66 8.90
N PRO A 514 12.63 13.35 9.17
CA PRO A 514 11.72 12.29 8.76
C PRO A 514 10.30 12.51 9.28
N GLU A 515 9.32 12.31 8.41
CA GLU A 515 7.90 12.46 8.74
C GLU A 515 7.33 11.12 9.23
N LEU A 516 6.61 11.14 10.34
CA LEU A 516 5.95 9.95 10.86
C LEU A 516 4.67 9.67 10.05
N GLU A 517 4.62 8.51 9.39
CA GLU A 517 3.43 8.01 8.71
C GLU A 517 2.74 7.00 9.63
N VAL A 518 1.46 7.23 9.95
CA VAL A 518 0.64 6.32 10.75
C VAL A 518 -0.65 6.01 10.00
N LYS A 519 -0.97 4.73 9.84
CA LYS A 519 -2.24 4.28 9.27
C LYS A 519 -2.94 3.31 10.21
N GLY A 520 -4.25 3.42 10.30
CA GLY A 520 -5.09 2.55 11.13
C GLY A 520 -5.86 3.32 12.20
N VAL A 521 -7.16 3.00 12.32
CA VAL A 521 -8.09 3.70 13.22
C VAL A 521 -7.64 3.62 14.67
N SER A 522 -7.09 2.50 15.13
CA SER A 522 -6.64 2.37 16.52
C SER A 522 -5.35 3.13 16.81
N LEU A 523 -4.57 3.51 15.80
CA LEU A 523 -3.31 4.27 15.98
C LEU A 523 -3.51 5.78 15.84
N ARG A 524 -4.68 6.22 15.37
CA ARG A 524 -5.02 7.63 15.11
C ARG A 524 -6.34 8.07 15.76
N THR A 525 -6.85 7.32 16.72
CA THR A 525 -8.19 7.59 17.26
C THR A 525 -8.22 8.91 18.04
N SER A 526 -9.07 9.85 17.59
CA SER A 526 -9.34 11.13 18.27
C SER A 526 -10.03 10.98 19.62
N ASN A 527 -10.51 9.77 19.94
CA ASN A 527 -11.13 9.47 21.22
C ASN A 527 -10.10 9.34 22.34
N ILE A 528 -8.81 9.10 22.05
CA ILE A 528 -7.75 9.05 23.07
C ILE A 528 -7.29 10.49 23.35
N PRO A 529 -7.03 10.86 24.62
CA PRO A 529 -6.52 12.18 24.98
C PRO A 529 -5.30 12.61 24.14
N PRO A 530 -5.28 13.86 23.61
CA PRO A 530 -4.20 14.33 22.74
C PRO A 530 -2.81 14.20 23.36
N VAL A 531 -2.66 14.46 24.67
CA VAL A 531 -1.37 14.32 25.36
C VAL A 531 -0.81 12.90 25.31
N VAL A 532 -1.67 11.88 25.46
CA VAL A 532 -1.27 10.47 25.36
C VAL A 532 -0.95 10.11 23.91
N MET A 533 -1.74 10.62 22.96
CA MET A 533 -1.53 10.37 21.53
C MET A 533 -0.24 11.02 21.01
N LYS A 534 0.09 12.22 21.50
CA LYS A 534 1.34 12.93 21.20
C LYS A 534 2.54 12.15 21.72
N GLU A 535 2.45 11.67 22.96
CA GLU A 535 3.52 10.83 23.54
C GLU A 535 3.69 9.50 22.81
N PHE A 536 2.56 8.92 22.39
CA PHE A 536 2.53 7.71 21.57
C PHE A 536 3.21 7.93 20.22
N LYS A 537 2.83 9.00 19.50
CA LYS A 537 3.43 9.38 18.20
C LYS A 537 4.94 9.64 18.34
N ARG A 538 5.38 10.33 19.41
CA ARG A 538 6.80 10.53 19.72
C ARG A 538 7.52 9.19 19.90
N THR A 539 6.96 8.30 20.71
CA THR A 539 7.53 6.98 20.98
C THR A 539 7.69 6.13 19.71
N ILE A 540 6.69 6.07 18.82
CA ILE A 540 6.83 5.30 17.56
C ILE A 540 7.80 5.94 16.58
N LYS A 541 7.89 7.27 16.53
CA LYS A 541 8.91 7.96 15.73
C LYS A 541 10.31 7.57 16.19
N GLU A 542 10.57 7.62 17.50
CA GLU A 542 11.85 7.22 18.09
C GLU A 542 12.20 5.75 17.79
N LEU A 543 11.23 4.83 17.92
CA LEU A 543 11.45 3.40 17.60
C LEU A 543 11.82 3.20 16.13
N CYS A 544 11.12 3.89 15.22
CA CYS A 544 11.42 3.87 13.80
C CYS A 544 12.82 4.41 13.49
N GLU A 545 13.22 5.50 14.13
CA GLU A 545 14.55 6.09 13.96
C GLU A 545 15.67 5.19 14.50
N ILE A 546 15.46 4.50 15.63
CA ILE A 546 16.39 3.48 16.16
C ILE A 546 16.61 2.39 15.12
N VAL A 547 15.53 1.83 14.57
CA VAL A 547 15.62 0.75 13.57
C VAL A 547 16.28 1.24 12.29
N ALA A 548 15.95 2.45 11.81
CA ALA A 548 16.53 3.02 10.60
C ALA A 548 18.05 3.23 10.69
N ARG A 549 18.58 3.48 11.89
CA ARG A 549 20.03 3.54 12.14
C ARG A 549 20.70 2.17 12.22
N GLY A 550 19.94 1.08 12.29
CA GLY A 550 20.43 -0.28 12.52
C GLY A 550 20.62 -0.64 13.99
N ASP A 551 20.14 0.20 14.92
CA ASP A 551 20.24 -0.03 16.35
C ASP A 551 19.18 -1.03 16.84
N LYS A 552 19.44 -1.67 18.00
CA LYS A 552 18.46 -2.57 18.65
C LYS A 552 17.53 -1.81 19.58
N ILE A 553 16.24 -2.12 19.52
CA ILE A 553 15.25 -1.62 20.47
C ILE A 553 15.45 -2.29 21.83
N LYS A 554 15.55 -1.48 22.89
CA LYS A 554 15.48 -1.96 24.28
C LYS A 554 14.01 -1.99 24.70
N ILE A 555 13.48 -3.18 24.97
CA ILE A 555 12.04 -3.35 25.25
C ILE A 555 11.63 -2.88 26.65
N LEU A 556 12.48 -3.10 27.67
CA LEU A 556 12.13 -2.80 29.07
C LEU A 556 11.72 -1.34 29.32
N PRO A 557 12.46 -0.32 28.82
CA PRO A 557 12.04 1.08 28.98
C PRO A 557 10.67 1.38 28.38
N LEU A 558 10.30 0.73 27.27
CA LEU A 558 9.00 0.89 26.66
C LEU A 558 7.89 0.27 27.54
N LEU A 559 8.13 -0.91 28.10
CA LEU A 559 7.18 -1.57 29.00
C LEU A 559 6.95 -0.76 30.28
N GLU A 560 8.02 -0.25 30.88
CA GLU A 560 7.98 0.61 32.07
C GLU A 560 7.26 1.93 31.78
N LYS A 561 7.51 2.55 30.61
CA LYS A 561 6.79 3.76 30.18
C LYS A 561 5.29 3.51 30.09
N VAL A 562 4.86 2.42 29.43
CA VAL A 562 3.43 2.12 29.28
C VAL A 562 2.79 1.80 30.63
N ALA A 563 3.47 1.05 31.50
CA ALA A 563 3.01 0.81 32.87
C ALA A 563 2.83 2.12 33.65
N ALA A 564 3.77 3.07 33.53
CA ALA A 564 3.67 4.37 34.17
C ALA A 564 2.45 5.16 33.68
N ILE A 565 2.17 5.17 32.36
CA ILE A 565 0.96 5.82 31.81
C ILE A 565 -0.30 5.16 32.37
N GLU A 566 -0.36 3.83 32.47
CA GLU A 566 -1.49 3.11 33.06
C GLU A 566 -1.75 3.52 34.51
N HIS A 567 -0.69 3.59 35.34
CA HIS A 567 -0.79 4.07 36.72
C HIS A 567 -1.32 5.50 36.79
N VAL A 568 -0.81 6.41 35.95
CA VAL A 568 -1.28 7.81 35.90
C VAL A 568 -2.77 7.90 35.57
N VAL A 569 -3.27 7.08 34.64
CA VAL A 569 -4.70 7.05 34.30
C VAL A 569 -5.53 6.54 35.47
N VAL A 570 -5.09 5.47 36.13
CA VAL A 570 -5.80 4.91 37.31
C VAL A 570 -5.84 5.91 38.45
N ASP A 571 -4.72 6.54 38.77
CA ASP A 571 -4.61 7.53 39.85
C ASP A 571 -5.43 8.79 39.55
N SER A 572 -5.46 9.24 38.29
CA SER A 572 -6.30 10.35 37.83
C SER A 572 -7.79 10.07 38.08
N ILE A 573 -8.28 8.89 37.70
CA ILE A 573 -9.69 8.54 37.90
C ILE A 573 -10.03 8.45 39.39
N ARG A 574 -9.13 7.87 40.20
CA ARG A 574 -9.30 7.81 41.68
C ARG A 574 -9.31 9.20 42.31
N ALA A 575 -8.55 10.14 41.75
CA ALA A 575 -8.55 11.55 42.15
C ALA A 575 -9.76 12.34 41.62
N GLY A 576 -10.70 11.70 40.92
CA GLY A 576 -11.89 12.34 40.36
C GLY A 576 -11.64 13.15 39.09
N LYS A 577 -10.51 12.94 38.40
CA LYS A 577 -10.13 13.68 37.20
C LYS A 577 -10.45 12.90 35.93
N ALA A 578 -11.05 13.58 34.95
CA ALA A 578 -11.54 12.98 33.71
C ALA A 578 -10.64 13.19 32.48
N GLY A 579 -9.50 13.86 32.62
CA GLY A 579 -8.67 14.29 31.47
C GLY A 579 -8.16 13.14 30.60
N TYR A 580 -8.05 11.92 31.15
CA TYR A 580 -7.61 10.73 30.41
C TYR A 580 -8.73 9.83 29.86
N LEU A 581 -10.00 10.21 30.07
CA LEU A 581 -11.15 9.45 29.57
C LEU A 581 -11.40 9.73 28.08
N LYS A 582 -11.99 8.76 27.38
CA LYS A 582 -12.28 8.90 25.95
C LYS A 582 -13.41 9.88 25.69
N THR A 583 -13.25 10.76 24.71
CA THR A 583 -14.29 11.73 24.32
C THR A 583 -15.38 11.11 23.44
N THR A 584 -16.55 11.74 23.39
CA THR A 584 -17.71 11.38 22.56
C THR A 584 -18.67 12.58 22.48
N ASN A 585 -19.67 12.53 21.61
CA ASN A 585 -20.74 13.54 21.58
C ASN A 585 -22.13 12.93 21.86
N VAL A 586 -23.02 13.77 22.37
CA VAL A 586 -24.47 13.51 22.43
C VAL A 586 -25.13 14.46 21.43
N LYS A 587 -25.88 13.91 20.46
CA LYS A 587 -26.57 14.67 19.41
C LYS A 587 -27.98 15.05 19.86
N ASP A 588 -28.60 15.97 19.14
CA ASP A 588 -30.02 16.33 19.29
C ASP A 588 -30.95 15.10 19.16
N ARG A 589 -32.13 15.14 19.79
CA ARG A 589 -33.10 14.03 19.79
C ARG A 589 -33.51 13.60 18.38
N SER A 590 -33.59 14.53 17.44
CA SER A 590 -33.97 14.28 16.03
C SER A 590 -32.95 13.42 15.27
N ALA A 591 -31.72 13.31 15.78
CA ALA A 591 -30.66 12.49 15.16
C ALA A 591 -30.79 10.98 15.47
N TYR A 592 -31.73 10.57 16.33
CA TYR A 592 -31.94 9.19 16.75
C TYR A 592 -33.32 8.68 16.33
N SER A 593 -33.42 7.41 15.92
CA SER A 593 -34.71 6.78 15.60
C SER A 593 -35.65 6.78 16.81
N GLU A 594 -36.96 6.75 16.55
CA GLU A 594 -37.97 6.76 17.61
C GLU A 594 -37.82 5.55 18.56
N ASP A 595 -37.43 4.38 18.02
CA ASP A 595 -37.28 3.12 18.75
C ASP A 595 -35.90 2.91 19.42
N ASP A 596 -34.94 3.85 19.29
CA ASP A 596 -33.57 3.67 19.83
C ASP A 596 -32.97 4.99 20.35
N GLU A 597 -33.00 5.18 21.67
CA GLU A 597 -32.49 6.38 22.35
C GLU A 597 -31.00 6.26 22.76
N LYS A 598 -30.16 5.59 21.96
CA LYS A 598 -28.73 5.28 22.22
C LYS A 598 -28.01 6.22 23.21
N SER A 599 -27.59 7.39 22.73
CA SER A 599 -26.77 8.32 23.52
C SER A 599 -27.63 9.35 24.27
N TYR A 600 -28.82 9.69 23.74
CA TYR A 600 -29.76 10.61 24.39
C TYR A 600 -30.26 10.08 25.76
N HIS A 601 -30.30 8.76 25.92
CA HIS A 601 -30.57 8.11 27.22
C HIS A 601 -29.68 8.64 28.35
N TYR A 602 -28.39 8.89 28.07
CA TYR A 602 -27.45 9.37 29.08
C TYR A 602 -27.70 10.83 29.48
N HIS A 603 -28.25 11.65 28.58
CA HIS A 603 -28.71 13.01 28.90
C HIS A 603 -29.82 12.96 29.96
N ARG A 604 -30.86 12.16 29.73
CA ARG A 604 -31.97 12.00 30.70
C ARG A 604 -31.49 11.41 32.02
N MET A 605 -30.64 10.38 31.95
CA MET A 605 -30.06 9.75 33.13
C MET A 605 -29.29 10.78 33.98
N TYR A 606 -28.49 11.63 33.34
CA TYR A 606 -27.79 12.70 34.04
C TYR A 606 -28.77 13.65 34.73
N ASN A 607 -29.74 14.20 33.99
CA ASN A 607 -30.69 15.17 34.54
C ASN A 607 -31.55 14.57 35.68
N ALA A 608 -31.87 13.28 35.60
CA ALA A 608 -32.63 12.60 36.65
C ALA A 608 -31.80 12.32 37.92
N ILE A 609 -30.56 11.88 37.77
CA ILE A 609 -29.71 11.41 38.89
C ILE A 609 -28.86 12.55 39.46
N PHE A 610 -28.12 13.23 38.59
CA PHE A 610 -27.06 14.18 38.95
C PHE A 610 -27.52 15.65 38.82
N GLY A 611 -28.49 15.93 37.96
CA GLY A 611 -29.06 17.27 37.74
C GLY A 611 -29.45 18.03 39.01
N PRO A 612 -30.14 17.41 39.99
CA PRO A 612 -30.53 18.07 41.24
C PRO A 612 -29.37 18.61 42.09
N LYS A 613 -28.16 18.02 41.96
CA LYS A 613 -26.98 18.40 42.76
C LYS A 613 -25.98 19.22 41.95
N TYR A 614 -25.70 18.80 40.71
CA TYR A 614 -24.65 19.38 39.87
C TYR A 614 -25.18 20.34 38.81
N GLY A 615 -26.50 20.57 38.75
CA GLY A 615 -27.15 21.42 37.76
C GLY A 615 -27.66 20.62 36.56
N TYR A 616 -28.79 21.05 36.02
CA TYR A 616 -29.43 20.44 34.84
C TYR A 616 -28.71 20.87 33.56
N LEU A 617 -28.63 19.93 32.60
CA LEU A 617 -28.13 20.21 31.26
C LEU A 617 -29.24 20.79 30.39
N ASP A 618 -28.85 21.70 29.51
CA ASP A 618 -29.63 22.07 28.33
C ASP A 618 -29.74 20.90 27.34
N GLU A 619 -30.72 20.97 26.45
CA GLU A 619 -30.89 19.96 25.39
C GLU A 619 -29.62 19.84 24.53
N PRO A 620 -29.22 18.61 24.12
CA PRO A 620 -28.10 18.40 23.21
C PRO A 620 -28.24 19.19 21.89
N PRO A 621 -27.15 19.47 21.16
CA PRO A 621 -25.88 18.75 21.18
C PRO A 621 -24.83 19.28 22.15
N TYR A 622 -24.06 18.38 22.74
CA TYR A 622 -22.86 18.70 23.55
C TYR A 622 -21.82 17.57 23.54
N ASP A 623 -20.59 17.90 23.91
CA ASP A 623 -19.49 16.94 24.08
C ASP A 623 -19.53 16.26 25.46
N ALA A 624 -18.95 15.07 25.54
CA ALA A 624 -18.98 14.22 26.72
C ALA A 624 -17.75 13.28 26.79
N VAL A 625 -17.53 12.67 27.95
CA VAL A 625 -16.51 11.63 28.15
C VAL A 625 -17.14 10.28 28.48
N LYS A 626 -16.45 9.20 28.11
CA LYS A 626 -16.84 7.81 28.39
C LYS A 626 -16.13 7.32 29.64
N LEU A 627 -16.90 6.98 30.67
CA LEU A 627 -16.41 6.32 31.88
C LEU A 627 -16.78 4.83 31.83
N PRO A 628 -15.85 3.92 31.56
CA PRO A 628 -16.03 2.49 31.80
C PRO A 628 -16.45 2.22 33.26
N VAL A 629 -17.44 1.34 33.46
CA VAL A 629 -17.96 1.01 34.81
C VAL A 629 -18.23 -0.47 34.96
N ASN A 630 -18.19 -0.96 36.20
CA ASN A 630 -18.44 -2.35 36.59
C ASN A 630 -19.93 -2.63 36.90
N LEU A 631 -20.86 -2.09 36.09
CA LEU A 631 -22.31 -2.19 36.31
C LEU A 631 -22.98 -3.17 35.33
N GLU A 632 -22.30 -4.26 34.98
CA GLU A 632 -22.71 -5.16 33.89
C GLU A 632 -23.90 -6.08 34.22
N ASN A 633 -24.22 -6.22 35.50
CA ASN A 633 -25.31 -7.09 35.98
C ASN A 633 -26.13 -6.39 37.09
N LYS A 634 -27.37 -6.86 37.31
CA LYS A 634 -28.31 -6.24 38.26
C LYS A 634 -27.80 -6.27 39.71
N THR A 635 -26.99 -7.25 40.07
CA THR A 635 -26.39 -7.34 41.42
C THR A 635 -25.39 -6.22 41.65
N ALA A 636 -24.45 -6.03 40.72
CA ALA A 636 -23.45 -4.95 40.78
C ALA A 636 -24.10 -3.56 40.81
N VAL A 637 -25.19 -3.37 40.05
CA VAL A 637 -25.98 -2.12 40.10
C VAL A 637 -26.56 -1.88 41.50
N LYS A 638 -27.16 -2.90 42.12
CA LYS A 638 -27.75 -2.77 43.46
C LYS A 638 -26.69 -2.52 44.53
N GLU A 639 -25.59 -3.26 44.50
CA GLU A 639 -24.46 -3.08 45.41
C GLU A 639 -23.88 -1.66 45.29
N TRP A 640 -23.75 -1.13 44.06
CA TRP A 640 -23.33 0.25 43.86
C TRP A 640 -24.31 1.25 44.47
N LEU A 641 -25.62 1.12 44.20
CA LEU A 641 -26.66 1.99 44.76
C LEU A 641 -26.67 2.00 46.30
N GLU A 642 -26.44 0.85 46.92
CA GLU A 642 -26.35 0.73 48.38
C GLU A 642 -25.17 1.49 48.96
N ASN A 643 -24.04 1.52 48.25
CA ASN A 643 -22.79 2.16 48.65
C ASN A 643 -22.72 3.68 48.34
N ILE A 644 -23.68 4.24 47.60
CA ILE A 644 -23.75 5.69 47.37
C ILE A 644 -23.89 6.42 48.72
N LYS A 645 -22.92 7.30 49.01
CA LYS A 645 -22.86 8.05 50.29
C LYS A 645 -23.76 9.28 50.31
N ASP A 646 -23.91 9.96 49.17
CA ASP A 646 -24.74 11.15 49.07
C ASP A 646 -26.24 10.77 49.08
N PRO A 647 -27.01 11.22 50.09
CA PRO A 647 -28.42 10.83 50.21
C PRO A 647 -29.31 11.29 49.05
N MET A 648 -28.99 12.44 48.43
CA MET A 648 -29.75 12.98 47.30
C MET A 648 -29.51 12.13 46.06
N ILE A 649 -28.24 11.89 45.70
CA ILE A 649 -27.88 11.04 44.55
C ILE A 649 -28.38 9.62 44.77
N LYS A 650 -28.26 9.07 45.98
CA LYS A 650 -28.76 7.71 46.29
C LYS A 650 -30.25 7.60 45.98
N THR A 651 -31.04 8.58 46.41
CA THR A 651 -32.49 8.58 46.24
C THR A 651 -32.88 8.71 44.76
N THR A 652 -32.26 9.66 44.03
CA THR A 652 -32.55 9.89 42.62
C THR A 652 -32.05 8.76 41.72
N ALA A 653 -30.87 8.20 42.00
CA ALA A 653 -30.32 7.04 41.32
C ALA A 653 -31.19 5.79 41.53
N THR A 654 -31.59 5.50 42.78
CA THR A 654 -32.43 4.34 43.09
C THR A 654 -33.74 4.40 42.30
N ARG A 655 -34.41 5.55 42.34
CA ARG A 655 -35.65 5.77 41.58
C ARG A 655 -35.44 5.55 40.08
N TRP A 656 -34.40 6.15 39.49
CA TRP A 656 -34.13 6.01 38.06
C TRP A 656 -33.91 4.55 37.65
N PHE A 657 -33.11 3.80 38.42
CA PHE A 657 -32.81 2.41 38.11
C PHE A 657 -34.03 1.50 38.33
N GLU A 658 -34.90 1.77 39.29
CA GLU A 658 -36.18 1.06 39.46
C GLU A 658 -37.11 1.28 38.26
N GLU A 659 -37.31 2.53 37.85
CA GLU A 659 -38.15 2.91 36.71
C GLU A 659 -37.62 2.34 35.37
N ASN A 660 -36.30 2.14 35.28
CA ASN A 660 -35.64 1.58 34.09
C ASN A 660 -35.29 0.09 34.23
N ASN A 661 -35.98 -0.65 35.10
CA ASN A 661 -35.83 -2.11 35.29
C ASN A 661 -34.37 -2.58 35.51
N TYR A 662 -33.60 -1.78 36.26
CA TYR A 662 -32.20 -2.00 36.56
C TYR A 662 -31.35 -2.24 35.31
N ARG A 663 -31.52 -1.38 34.30
CA ARG A 663 -30.68 -1.36 33.09
C ARG A 663 -29.20 -1.37 33.48
N THR A 664 -28.43 -2.24 32.84
CA THR A 664 -27.00 -2.43 33.13
C THR A 664 -26.14 -1.56 32.21
N TYR A 665 -24.92 -1.26 32.66
CA TYR A 665 -23.98 -0.41 31.92
C TYR A 665 -22.58 -0.99 31.96
N ARG A 666 -21.94 -0.98 30.79
CA ARG A 666 -20.51 -1.21 30.62
C ARG A 666 -19.71 0.09 30.59
N THR A 667 -20.39 1.19 30.30
CA THR A 667 -19.82 2.52 30.11
C THR A 667 -20.92 3.53 30.38
N LEU A 668 -20.62 4.58 31.12
CA LEU A 668 -21.46 5.75 31.28
C LEU A 668 -20.90 6.90 30.44
N ILE A 669 -21.79 7.76 29.93
CA ILE A 669 -21.42 8.99 29.24
C ILE A 669 -21.61 10.15 30.21
N LEU A 670 -20.52 10.84 30.55
CA LEU A 670 -20.52 12.00 31.43
C LEU A 670 -20.44 13.29 30.59
N PRO A 671 -21.39 14.22 30.71
CA PRO A 671 -21.37 15.48 29.97
C PRO A 671 -20.11 16.29 30.25
N GLU A 672 -19.59 17.00 29.26
CA GLU A 672 -18.43 17.90 29.40
C GLU A 672 -18.63 18.90 30.56
N PHE A 673 -19.84 19.49 30.66
CA PHE A 673 -20.21 20.39 31.75
C PHE A 673 -19.94 19.80 33.15
N LEU A 674 -20.31 18.54 33.38
CA LEU A 674 -20.11 17.89 34.68
C LEU A 674 -18.61 17.75 34.99
N VAL A 675 -17.86 17.20 34.04
CA VAL A 675 -16.46 16.84 34.28
C VAL A 675 -15.52 18.04 34.31
N GLU A 676 -15.88 19.12 33.61
CA GLU A 676 -15.14 20.38 33.65
C GLU A 676 -15.32 21.10 34.99
N ASN A 677 -16.56 21.22 35.47
CA ASN A 677 -16.87 22.04 36.64
C ASN A 677 -16.68 21.28 37.96
N PHE A 678 -16.89 19.96 37.97
CA PHE A 678 -16.96 19.16 39.18
C PHE A 678 -16.09 17.89 39.16
N GLY A 679 -15.45 17.58 38.02
CA GLY A 679 -14.75 16.31 37.84
C GLY A 679 -15.69 15.11 37.76
N ILE A 680 -15.15 13.92 38.04
CA ILE A 680 -15.93 12.69 38.16
C ILE A 680 -16.56 12.68 39.56
N PRO A 681 -17.91 12.61 39.67
CA PRO A 681 -18.58 12.50 40.95
C PRO A 681 -18.02 11.34 41.79
N PRO A 682 -17.77 11.52 43.10
CA PRO A 682 -17.21 10.47 43.96
C PRO A 682 -18.01 9.16 43.91
N GLU A 683 -19.32 9.25 43.76
CA GLU A 683 -20.23 8.10 43.66
C GLU A 683 -19.96 7.25 42.41
N LEU A 684 -19.43 7.85 41.34
CA LEU A 684 -19.08 7.16 40.11
C LEU A 684 -17.66 6.60 40.11
N ILE A 685 -16.76 7.13 40.95
CA ILE A 685 -15.40 6.60 41.11
C ILE A 685 -15.45 5.17 41.64
N ASP A 686 -16.31 4.89 42.62
CA ASP A 686 -16.49 3.56 43.20
C ASP A 686 -17.02 2.53 42.17
N ALA A 687 -17.79 2.99 41.17
CA ALA A 687 -18.28 2.15 40.07
C ALA A 687 -17.31 2.04 38.89
N ALA A 688 -16.25 2.87 38.85
CA ALA A 688 -15.39 3.01 37.68
C ALA A 688 -14.54 1.74 37.45
N ASP A 689 -14.56 1.27 36.21
CA ASP A 689 -13.62 0.25 35.74
C ASP A 689 -12.32 0.95 35.32
N THR A 690 -11.49 1.23 36.33
CA THR A 690 -10.19 1.91 36.16
C THR A 690 -9.24 1.09 35.28
N ARG A 691 -9.29 -0.24 35.35
CA ARG A 691 -8.47 -1.14 34.55
C ARG A 691 -8.81 -1.03 33.07
N ARG A 692 -10.10 -1.09 32.72
CA ARG A 692 -10.55 -0.95 31.33
C ARG A 692 -10.33 0.45 30.81
N SER A 693 -10.43 1.46 31.66
CA SER A 693 -10.10 2.85 31.33
C SER A 693 -8.63 2.97 30.95
N ALA A 694 -7.70 2.53 31.82
CA ALA A 694 -6.27 2.52 31.56
C ALA A 694 -5.93 1.82 30.25
N PHE A 695 -6.38 0.57 30.06
CA PHE A 695 -6.18 -0.17 28.81
C PHE A 695 -6.69 0.62 27.59
N SER A 696 -7.88 1.19 27.67
CA SER A 696 -8.47 1.88 26.52
C SER A 696 -7.68 3.12 26.10
N THR A 697 -7.00 3.76 27.06
CA THR A 697 -6.16 4.95 26.86
C THR A 697 -4.80 4.57 26.24
N VAL A 698 -4.23 3.42 26.61
CA VAL A 698 -2.94 2.93 26.08
C VAL A 698 -3.06 1.82 25.03
N GLU A 699 -4.27 1.48 24.57
CA GLU A 699 -4.51 0.45 23.55
C GLU A 699 -3.56 0.55 22.33
N PRO A 700 -3.24 1.76 21.80
CA PRO A 700 -2.28 1.88 20.71
C PRO A 700 -0.89 1.29 21.05
N TYR A 701 -0.42 1.45 22.29
CA TYR A 701 0.86 0.90 22.73
C TYR A 701 0.89 -0.63 22.72
N TYR A 702 -0.21 -1.26 23.15
CA TYR A 702 -0.30 -2.72 23.10
C TYR A 702 -0.17 -3.27 21.67
N HIS A 703 -0.68 -2.55 20.67
CA HIS A 703 -0.48 -2.93 19.28
C HIS A 703 0.99 -2.81 18.83
N ILE A 704 1.73 -1.79 19.29
CA ILE A 704 3.17 -1.69 19.03
C ILE A 704 3.92 -2.84 19.70
N LEU A 705 3.58 -3.14 20.94
CA LEU A 705 4.23 -4.20 21.71
C LEU A 705 4.11 -5.56 21.00
N GLU A 706 2.97 -5.85 20.40
CA GLU A 706 2.79 -7.03 19.54
C GLU A 706 3.73 -7.01 18.32
N CYS A 707 3.95 -5.85 17.68
CA CYS A 707 4.94 -5.70 16.61
C CYS A 707 6.36 -6.05 17.08
N LEU A 708 6.67 -5.78 18.34
CA LEU A 708 7.96 -6.04 18.97
C LEU A 708 8.04 -7.45 19.61
N GLY A 709 7.03 -8.30 19.41
CA GLY A 709 6.98 -9.68 19.90
C GLY A 709 6.44 -9.85 21.33
N VAL A 710 5.84 -8.80 21.91
CA VAL A 710 5.26 -8.82 23.27
C VAL A 710 3.73 -8.90 23.17
N PHE A 711 3.19 -10.11 23.37
CA PHE A 711 1.76 -10.39 23.24
C PHE A 711 1.04 -10.43 24.59
N MET A 712 0.42 -9.30 24.96
CA MET A 712 -0.28 -9.16 26.24
C MET A 712 -1.81 -9.05 26.15
N MET A 713 -2.35 -8.66 24.99
CA MET A 713 -3.79 -8.49 24.82
C MET A 713 -4.53 -9.83 24.90
N ASP A 714 -5.59 -9.89 25.71
CA ASP A 714 -6.56 -11.00 25.72
C ASP A 714 -8.00 -10.46 25.66
N LYS A 715 -8.96 -11.35 25.42
CA LYS A 715 -10.38 -10.99 25.24
C LYS A 715 -10.99 -10.25 26.44
N ASN A 716 -10.52 -10.56 27.64
CA ASN A 716 -11.03 -10.03 28.90
C ASN A 716 -10.12 -8.95 29.51
N ARG A 717 -9.00 -8.62 28.85
CA ARG A 717 -7.98 -7.66 29.29
C ARG A 717 -7.48 -8.00 30.70
N THR A 718 -7.21 -9.29 30.93
CA THR A 718 -6.82 -9.79 32.26
C THR A 718 -5.42 -9.39 32.67
N ARG A 719 -4.59 -8.85 31.75
CA ARG A 719 -3.21 -8.43 32.03
C ARG A 719 -3.00 -6.98 31.58
N LEU A 720 -2.40 -6.19 32.48
CA LEU A 720 -1.88 -4.85 32.24
C LEU A 720 -0.37 -4.85 32.54
N LEU A 721 0.37 -3.89 32.00
CA LEU A 721 1.80 -3.78 32.28
C LEU A 721 2.07 -3.29 33.70
N SER A 722 1.21 -2.43 34.21
CA SER A 722 1.15 -2.01 35.62
C SER A 722 0.96 -3.15 36.63
N ASP A 723 0.57 -4.36 36.20
CA ASP A 723 0.56 -5.53 37.09
C ASP A 723 1.97 -6.10 37.36
N TYR A 724 2.93 -5.80 36.48
CA TYR A 724 4.28 -6.41 36.47
C TYR A 724 5.41 -5.43 36.73
N TYR A 725 5.20 -4.14 36.46
CA TYR A 725 6.20 -3.09 36.60
C TYR A 725 5.74 -2.08 37.67
N GLY A 726 6.68 -1.67 38.54
CA GLY A 726 6.40 -0.84 39.72
C GLY A 726 6.11 0.64 39.43
N GLU A 727 5.81 1.41 40.49
CA GLU A 727 5.34 2.79 40.38
C GLU A 727 6.38 3.77 39.80
N SER A 728 5.92 4.56 38.82
CA SER A 728 6.33 5.91 38.44
C SER A 728 7.80 6.15 38.07
N VAL A 729 8.07 6.32 36.77
CA VAL A 729 9.16 7.20 36.33
C VAL A 729 8.64 8.64 36.44
N ASP A 730 9.13 9.43 37.39
CA ASP A 730 8.64 10.80 37.66
C ASP A 730 8.60 11.69 36.41
N SER A 731 9.48 11.44 35.43
CA SER A 731 9.51 12.16 34.15
C SER A 731 8.23 12.00 33.30
N VAL A 732 7.55 10.84 33.37
CA VAL A 732 6.33 10.61 32.57
C VAL A 732 5.14 11.40 33.11
N LYS A 733 5.10 11.63 34.43
CA LYS A 733 4.07 12.47 35.07
C LYS A 733 4.18 13.93 34.66
N GLU A 734 5.41 14.46 34.53
CA GLU A 734 5.64 15.84 34.08
C GLU A 734 5.19 16.04 32.63
N GLU A 735 5.42 15.05 31.75
CA GLU A 735 5.05 15.13 30.33
C GLU A 735 3.54 14.98 30.06
N LEU A 736 2.82 14.20 30.88
CA LEU A 736 1.38 13.94 30.70
C LEU A 736 0.46 15.01 31.32
N GLY A 737 1.01 15.96 32.10
CA GLY A 737 0.28 17.06 32.73
C GLY A 737 -0.57 16.68 33.95
N SER A 738 -1.44 17.60 34.39
CA SER A 738 -2.19 17.49 35.66
C SER A 738 -3.34 16.46 35.65
N GLY A 739 -3.68 15.88 34.49
CA GLY A 739 -4.84 15.01 34.29
C GLY A 739 -6.19 15.74 34.30
N GLU A 740 -6.19 17.07 34.38
CA GLU A 740 -7.42 17.88 34.30
C GLU A 740 -8.03 17.83 32.89
N TYR A 741 -9.35 17.91 32.81
CA TYR A 741 -10.05 17.89 31.54
C TYR A 741 -9.95 19.27 30.87
N VAL A 742 -9.40 19.32 29.66
CA VAL A 742 -9.38 20.51 28.80
C VAL A 742 -10.51 20.42 27.76
N LYS A 743 -11.23 21.49 27.45
CA LYS A 743 -12.33 21.45 26.46
C LYS A 743 -11.85 21.07 25.08
N LYS A 744 -12.70 20.41 24.29
CA LYS A 744 -12.38 20.09 22.90
C LYS A 744 -12.10 21.35 22.05
N SER A 745 -12.92 22.39 22.20
CA SER A 745 -12.73 23.68 21.52
C SER A 745 -11.42 24.40 21.85
N GLU A 746 -10.84 24.12 23.02
CA GLU A 746 -9.56 24.68 23.46
C GLU A 746 -8.36 23.83 23.03
N ARG A 747 -8.59 22.54 22.69
CA ARG A 747 -7.58 21.64 22.12
C ARG A 747 -7.34 21.89 20.63
N ASP A 748 -8.39 22.28 19.90
CA ASP A 748 -8.33 22.48 18.44
C ASP A 748 -7.51 23.73 18.01
N GLY A 749 -7.03 24.54 18.97
CA GLY A 749 -6.25 25.75 18.71
C GLY A 749 -4.73 25.53 18.51
N GLU A 750 -4.19 24.34 18.78
CA GLU A 750 -2.74 24.11 18.79
C GLU A 750 -2.20 23.18 17.68
N GLU A 751 -3.03 22.43 16.96
CA GLU A 751 -2.55 21.47 15.94
C GLU A 751 -3.51 21.40 14.72
N GLU A 752 -3.43 22.37 13.79
CA GLU A 752 -3.90 22.18 12.41
C GLU A 752 -2.85 21.36 11.61
N ASP A 753 -2.62 20.12 12.01
CA ASP A 753 -2.13 19.11 11.08
C ASP A 753 -3.35 18.51 10.38
N GLY A 754 -3.56 18.94 9.14
CA GLY A 754 -4.73 18.62 8.32
C GLY A 754 -4.94 17.13 8.05
N GLU A 755 -5.50 16.42 9.02
CA GLU A 755 -6.03 15.06 8.89
C GLU A 755 -7.55 15.13 8.74
N GLU A 756 -8.01 15.04 7.49
CA GLU A 756 -9.42 14.89 7.15
C GLU A 756 -9.97 13.57 7.71
N ALA A 757 -11.16 13.67 8.31
CA ALA A 757 -11.99 12.52 8.65
C ALA A 757 -12.50 11.85 7.36
N GLU A 758 -11.86 10.75 6.96
CA GLU A 758 -12.52 9.74 6.14
C GLU A 758 -13.52 8.98 7.03
N GLU A 759 -14.80 9.36 6.98
CA GLU A 759 -15.93 8.53 7.39
C GLU A 759 -16.24 7.44 6.35
#